data_AF-A0A2K0U8H1-F1
#
_entry.id   AF-A0A2K0U8H1-F1
#
_cell.length_a   1.000
_cell.length_b   1.000
_cell.length_c   1.000
_cell.angle_alpha   90.00
_cell.angle_beta   90.00
_cell.angle_gamma   90.00
#
_symmetry.space_group_name_H-M   'P 1'
#
loop_
_entity.id
_entity.type
_entity.pdbx_description
1 polymer ?
#
loop_
_entity_poly.entity_id
_entity_poly.type
_entity_poly.pdbx_seq_one_letter_code
_entity_poly.pdbx_strand_id
1 'polypeptide(L)'
;MRLLHTKELDTGGFELKEFGQENVPPYAILSHTWGEEEVTFQDMTLGRFANKKGYDKIRGCCVLARANGYDYAWVDTCCIDKTSSAELSEAINSMYQWYVEADVCYGFLADVPSKVAFSESRWFTRGWTLQELIAPETMIFLDEAWNELGTRESLKQEISKRTGIPMSVLSGSSLGSVSVAQKMSWAASRQTSRSEDRAYCLMGIFGINMPLLYGEGDRAFMRLQEEIMKVTDDDSIFAWRSKTQHHSSLLATSPDAFEHSGNVIRRRTGWLPDSRSWTVSNKGIRLELSYMGVGHQGLGLAILHCAERNRKRNDFIAIYLKDVSLTMENFERVWCERYELFDPMPFRPSQRPQRWINVRQHRPVTMRMRNRDQMGSASIAAPGQPPPNPRDDPDWGLFDATINFINGSSAPPPVNWNSGEQPSLLDMATAGRVLETQWLLAERSTKPDQKDRSGRTALSHAAANGHAKIVWLLLMRRDVKPDEKDSGGRTPLSHAAKEGHAEVVWLLLTRGDIDIHSKDSKGQTPLFHAAANGRKTIISMLLARGESQHHLRDDSGRTPLSYASEGGHEAAVEMFLDRSDMDADVRDDEGLTPLAYAAFNGHYSVTIMLIEQGADIDSQDNRRQTPLWLATQKGHERIVDLLLNNGANMEIKGYDGCTPLLSAVCLGREDIVQLLIDKGADMDTMNEYGETPLIRAIKDEHTAMAKILIEKGAKVDVKDKYYTTALQYASEKGYHDIVQLLGHNGA
;
A
#
# COMPACT_ATOMS: atom_id res chain seq x y z
N MET A 1 0.44 -9.68 46.12
CA MET A 1 -0.77 -10.53 45.98
C MET A 1 -1.39 -10.73 47.34
N ARG A 2 -2.73 -10.79 47.45
CA ARG A 2 -3.43 -11.09 48.71
C ARG A 2 -3.99 -12.50 48.66
N LEU A 3 -3.83 -13.27 49.74
CA LEU A 3 -4.33 -14.63 49.88
C LEU A 3 -5.22 -14.73 51.12
N LEU A 4 -6.22 -15.62 51.07
CA LEU A 4 -7.02 -16.02 52.22
C LEU A 4 -6.25 -17.06 53.02
N HIS A 5 -6.09 -16.86 54.31
CA HIS A 5 -5.70 -17.93 55.21
C HIS A 5 -6.87 -18.93 55.29
N THR A 6 -6.62 -20.20 55.00
CA THR A 6 -7.72 -21.15 54.83
C THR A 6 -8.48 -21.38 56.11
N LYS A 7 -7.88 -21.21 57.30
CA LYS A 7 -8.56 -21.30 58.63
C LYS A 7 -9.66 -20.25 58.80
N GLU A 8 -10.90 -20.70 59.02
CA GLU A 8 -12.04 -19.83 59.35
C GLU A 8 -11.86 -19.24 60.76
N LEU A 9 -12.15 -17.95 60.92
CA LEU A 9 -12.05 -17.22 62.18
C LEU A 9 -13.24 -17.55 63.10
N ASP A 10 -13.03 -17.47 64.42
CA ASP A 10 -14.08 -17.73 65.41
C ASP A 10 -15.27 -16.75 65.28
N THR A 11 -15.02 -15.56 64.73
CA THR A 11 -16.02 -14.53 64.43
C THR A 11 -16.77 -14.76 63.11
N GLY A 12 -16.47 -15.84 62.40
CA GLY A 12 -16.83 -16.03 61.00
C GLY A 12 -15.91 -15.25 60.06
N GLY A 13 -15.75 -15.74 58.83
CA GLY A 13 -14.88 -15.16 57.81
C GLY A 13 -13.49 -15.77 57.76
N PHE A 14 -12.65 -15.22 56.89
CA PHE A 14 -11.27 -15.66 56.65
C PHE A 14 -10.34 -14.44 56.70
N GLU A 15 -9.13 -14.63 57.22
CA GLU A 15 -8.10 -13.59 57.25
C GLU A 15 -7.51 -13.40 55.85
N LEU A 16 -7.43 -12.14 55.38
CA LEU A 16 -6.72 -11.76 54.16
C LEU A 16 -5.31 -11.31 54.53
N LYS A 17 -4.31 -11.95 53.93
CA LYS A 17 -2.89 -11.63 54.14
C LYS A 17 -2.23 -11.23 52.84
N GLU A 18 -1.44 -10.16 52.89
CA GLU A 18 -0.70 -9.64 51.75
C GLU A 18 0.72 -10.18 51.70
N PHE A 19 1.15 -10.54 50.49
CA PHE A 19 2.47 -11.10 50.20
C PHE A 19 3.13 -10.31 49.06
N GLY A 20 4.43 -10.00 49.23
CA GLY A 20 5.28 -9.48 48.17
C GLY A 20 5.72 -10.57 47.19
N GLN A 21 6.33 -10.18 46.06
CA GLN A 21 6.67 -11.09 44.94
C GLN A 21 7.62 -12.24 45.30
N GLU A 22 8.52 -12.08 46.26
CA GLU A 22 9.55 -13.10 46.57
C GLU A 22 9.16 -14.10 47.67
N ASN A 23 8.03 -13.89 48.36
CA ASN A 23 7.68 -14.65 49.57
C ASN A 23 6.24 -15.19 49.56
N VAL A 24 5.72 -15.56 48.39
CA VAL A 24 4.38 -16.15 48.27
C VAL A 24 4.45 -17.63 48.70
N PRO A 25 3.70 -18.06 49.73
CA PRO A 25 3.65 -19.46 50.15
C PRO A 25 2.88 -20.31 49.13
N PRO A 26 2.99 -21.64 49.13
CA PRO A 26 2.12 -22.52 48.32
C PRO A 26 0.64 -22.23 48.58
N TYR A 27 -0.16 -22.14 47.51
CA TYR A 27 -1.57 -21.81 47.61
C TYR A 27 -2.41 -22.56 46.58
N ALA A 28 -3.68 -22.78 46.94
CA ALA A 28 -4.70 -23.21 46.01
C ALA A 28 -5.44 -22.00 45.42
N ILE A 29 -5.99 -22.14 44.21
CA ILE A 29 -6.76 -21.06 43.56
C ILE A 29 -8.17 -21.54 43.21
N LEU A 30 -9.17 -20.70 43.45
CA LEU A 30 -10.55 -20.97 43.04
C LEU A 30 -10.83 -20.32 41.69
N SER A 31 -11.18 -21.14 40.71
CA SER A 31 -11.74 -20.73 39.45
C SER A 31 -13.25 -20.99 39.46
N HIS A 32 -14.07 -19.97 39.20
CA HIS A 32 -15.53 -20.09 39.37
C HIS A 32 -16.30 -19.10 38.49
N THR A 33 -17.59 -19.38 38.30
CA THR A 33 -18.50 -18.40 37.70
C THR A 33 -19.17 -17.55 38.78
N TRP A 34 -19.23 -16.24 38.54
CA TRP A 34 -19.93 -15.33 39.46
C TRP A 34 -21.45 -15.59 39.45
N GLY A 35 -22.05 -15.59 40.64
CA GLY A 35 -23.49 -15.72 40.87
C GLY A 35 -24.11 -14.50 41.56
N GLU A 36 -25.38 -14.62 41.96
CA GLU A 36 -26.02 -13.63 42.83
C GLU A 36 -25.37 -13.68 44.23
N GLU A 37 -25.19 -12.50 44.85
CA GLU A 37 -24.58 -12.37 46.19
C GLU A 37 -23.11 -12.83 46.30
N GLU A 38 -22.25 -12.45 45.36
CA GLU A 38 -20.80 -12.61 45.52
C GLU A 38 -20.26 -11.84 46.73
N VAL A 39 -19.23 -12.40 47.36
CA VAL A 39 -18.49 -11.79 48.46
C VAL A 39 -17.29 -11.03 47.89
N THR A 40 -17.34 -9.71 48.01
CA THR A 40 -16.28 -8.82 47.53
C THR A 40 -15.18 -8.63 48.58
N PHE A 41 -14.07 -8.01 48.19
CA PHE A 41 -13.02 -7.59 49.13
C PHE A 41 -13.58 -6.67 50.23
N GLN A 42 -14.47 -5.73 49.88
CA GLN A 42 -15.12 -4.86 50.84
C GLN A 42 -16.00 -5.65 51.80
N ASP A 43 -16.73 -6.65 51.32
CA ASP A 43 -17.57 -7.49 52.18
C ASP A 43 -16.72 -8.26 53.19
N MET A 44 -15.60 -8.84 52.76
CA MET A 44 -14.66 -9.52 53.67
C MET A 44 -14.10 -8.57 54.72
N THR A 45 -13.69 -7.37 54.31
CA THR A 45 -13.07 -6.38 55.21
C THR A 45 -14.08 -5.77 56.18
N LEU A 46 -15.35 -5.61 55.77
CA LEU A 46 -16.42 -5.00 56.56
C LEU A 46 -17.29 -6.02 57.31
N GLY A 47 -17.01 -7.31 57.20
CA GLY A 47 -17.81 -8.37 57.86
C GLY A 47 -19.21 -8.60 57.25
N ARG A 48 -19.43 -8.24 55.98
CA ARG A 48 -20.77 -8.24 55.32
C ARG A 48 -20.99 -9.44 54.39
N PHE A 49 -20.57 -10.62 54.81
CA PHE A 49 -20.56 -11.83 53.97
C PHE A 49 -21.49 -12.96 54.47
N ALA A 50 -21.88 -12.99 55.76
CA ALA A 50 -22.50 -14.17 56.37
C ALA A 50 -23.81 -14.64 55.70
N ASN A 51 -24.59 -13.74 55.12
CA ASN A 51 -25.87 -14.06 54.47
C ASN A 51 -25.75 -14.27 52.96
N LYS A 52 -24.54 -14.17 52.40
CA LYS A 52 -24.31 -14.20 50.95
C LYS A 52 -23.99 -15.63 50.51
N LYS A 53 -24.70 -16.15 49.50
CA LYS A 53 -24.38 -17.45 48.90
C LYS A 53 -22.93 -17.57 48.39
N GLY A 54 -22.31 -16.47 47.97
CA GLY A 54 -20.89 -16.45 47.59
C GLY A 54 -19.95 -16.86 48.72
N TYR A 55 -20.35 -16.67 49.99
CA TYR A 55 -19.54 -17.05 51.15
C TYR A 55 -19.39 -18.56 51.28
N ASP A 56 -20.45 -19.33 50.99
CA ASP A 56 -20.41 -20.79 51.01
C ASP A 56 -19.38 -21.35 50.02
N LYS A 57 -19.24 -20.70 48.85
CA LYS A 57 -18.22 -21.06 47.86
C LYS A 57 -16.79 -20.80 48.37
N ILE A 58 -16.56 -19.65 48.99
CA ILE A 58 -15.25 -19.31 49.59
C ILE A 58 -14.91 -20.31 50.70
N ARG A 59 -15.90 -20.63 51.54
CA ARG A 59 -15.75 -21.59 52.63
C ARG A 59 -15.43 -22.99 52.12
N GLY A 60 -16.16 -23.46 51.11
CA GLY A 60 -15.89 -24.75 50.45
C GLY A 60 -14.47 -24.81 49.88
N CYS A 61 -14.01 -23.74 49.22
CA CYS A 61 -12.66 -23.66 48.69
C CYS A 61 -11.61 -23.75 49.80
N CYS A 62 -11.77 -23.00 50.89
CA CYS A 62 -10.82 -22.99 51.99
C CYS A 62 -10.78 -24.33 52.73
N VAL A 63 -11.93 -24.99 52.89
CA VAL A 63 -12.01 -26.34 53.48
C VAL A 63 -11.28 -27.35 52.61
N LEU A 64 -11.54 -27.36 51.30
CA LEU A 64 -10.88 -28.28 50.38
C LEU A 64 -9.37 -28.00 50.27
N ALA A 65 -8.97 -26.74 50.16
CA ALA A 65 -7.57 -26.33 50.15
C ALA A 65 -6.84 -26.83 51.40
N ARG A 66 -7.42 -26.63 52.59
CA ARG A 66 -6.82 -27.11 53.84
C ARG A 66 -6.75 -28.63 53.93
N ALA A 67 -7.79 -29.32 53.47
CA ALA A 67 -7.81 -30.79 53.41
C ALA A 67 -6.69 -31.35 52.51
N ASN A 68 -6.32 -30.60 51.47
CA ASN A 68 -5.23 -30.91 50.54
C ASN A 68 -3.87 -30.32 50.97
N GLY A 69 -3.75 -29.78 52.19
CA GLY A 69 -2.48 -29.34 52.78
C GLY A 69 -2.08 -27.89 52.49
N TYR A 70 -2.99 -27.05 51.97
CA TYR A 70 -2.71 -25.65 51.69
C TYR A 70 -3.23 -24.73 52.81
N ASP A 71 -2.32 -23.94 53.39
CA ASP A 71 -2.65 -22.93 54.41
C ASP A 71 -3.28 -21.68 53.78
N TYR A 72 -3.11 -21.47 52.48
CA TYR A 72 -3.60 -20.29 51.77
C TYR A 72 -4.40 -20.65 50.51
N ALA A 73 -5.41 -19.84 50.22
CA ALA A 73 -6.18 -19.93 48.99
C ALA A 73 -6.38 -18.54 48.36
N TRP A 74 -6.47 -18.47 47.04
CA TRP A 74 -6.80 -17.25 46.30
C TRP A 74 -8.17 -17.34 45.66
N VAL A 75 -8.96 -16.28 45.81
CA VAL A 75 -10.28 -16.14 45.17
C VAL A 75 -10.43 -14.71 44.66
N ASP A 76 -10.63 -14.55 43.34
CA ASP A 76 -10.62 -13.26 42.65
C ASP A 76 -11.61 -12.23 43.22
N THR A 77 -12.77 -12.69 43.69
CA THR A 77 -13.85 -11.82 44.17
C THR A 77 -13.48 -11.08 45.45
N CYS A 78 -12.68 -11.67 46.33
CA CYS A 78 -12.35 -11.10 47.62
C CYS A 78 -10.86 -10.84 47.87
N CYS A 79 -9.97 -11.40 47.04
CA CYS A 79 -8.54 -11.14 47.11
C CYS A 79 -8.10 -9.90 46.30
N ILE A 80 -8.97 -9.37 45.44
CA ILE A 80 -8.69 -8.16 44.63
C ILE A 80 -9.65 -7.04 45.05
N ASP A 81 -9.13 -5.84 45.29
CA ASP A 81 -9.94 -4.63 45.40
C ASP A 81 -10.33 -4.14 44.00
N LYS A 82 -11.47 -4.63 43.51
CA LYS A 82 -12.02 -4.23 42.21
C LYS A 82 -12.48 -2.75 42.17
N THR A 83 -12.50 -2.04 43.30
CA THR A 83 -12.82 -0.59 43.34
C THR A 83 -11.58 0.28 43.10
N SER A 84 -10.38 -0.25 43.32
CA SER A 84 -9.12 0.40 42.97
C SER A 84 -8.75 0.07 41.53
N SER A 85 -8.78 1.07 40.64
CA SER A 85 -8.41 0.88 39.23
C SER A 85 -6.94 0.48 39.06
N ALA A 86 -6.06 0.98 39.92
CA ALA A 86 -4.64 0.62 39.94
C ALA A 86 -4.45 -0.85 40.31
N GLU A 87 -5.08 -1.30 41.40
CA GLU A 87 -4.98 -2.68 41.84
C GLU A 87 -5.63 -3.64 40.83
N LEU A 88 -6.80 -3.29 40.30
CA LEU A 88 -7.46 -4.10 39.27
C LEU A 88 -6.57 -4.27 38.02
N SER A 89 -5.89 -3.20 37.60
CA SER A 89 -4.96 -3.25 36.46
C SER A 89 -3.74 -4.11 36.75
N GLU A 90 -3.14 -3.97 37.94
CA GLU A 90 -2.01 -4.80 38.36
C GLU A 90 -2.41 -6.28 38.47
N ALA A 91 -3.57 -6.55 39.08
CA ALA A 91 -4.09 -7.89 39.25
C ALA A 91 -4.36 -8.57 37.92
N ILE A 92 -5.01 -7.90 36.96
CA ILE A 92 -5.28 -8.47 35.64
C ILE A 92 -3.97 -8.77 34.87
N ASN A 93 -2.98 -7.88 34.92
CA ASN A 93 -1.69 -8.12 34.27
C ASN A 93 -0.88 -9.25 34.94
N SER A 94 -1.13 -9.51 36.23
CA SER A 94 -0.43 -10.55 37.00
C SER A 94 -1.19 -11.87 37.06
N MET A 95 -2.48 -11.87 36.72
CA MET A 95 -3.40 -12.98 36.96
C MET A 95 -2.93 -14.29 36.34
N TYR A 96 -2.46 -14.26 35.09
CA TYR A 96 -1.95 -15.45 34.44
C TYR A 96 -0.78 -16.07 35.21
N GLN A 97 0.16 -15.24 35.66
CA GLN A 97 1.31 -15.69 36.45
C GLN A 97 0.85 -16.28 37.79
N TRP A 98 -0.13 -15.67 38.45
CA TRP A 98 -0.72 -16.22 39.68
C TRP A 98 -1.42 -17.57 39.46
N TYR A 99 -1.97 -17.84 38.28
CA TYR A 99 -2.48 -19.18 37.97
C TYR A 99 -1.36 -20.17 37.63
N VAL A 100 -0.28 -19.74 36.99
CA VAL A 100 0.91 -20.57 36.72
C VAL A 100 1.60 -20.99 38.02
N GLU A 101 1.72 -20.08 38.98
CA GLU A 101 2.41 -20.29 40.27
C GLU A 101 1.55 -21.03 41.31
N ALA A 102 0.25 -21.20 41.07
CA ALA A 102 -0.63 -21.94 41.98
C ALA A 102 -0.39 -23.45 41.86
N ASP A 103 -0.18 -24.12 43.00
CA ASP A 103 0.02 -25.58 43.04
C ASP A 103 -1.21 -26.34 42.52
N VAL A 104 -2.41 -25.82 42.78
CA VAL A 104 -3.68 -26.41 42.30
C VAL A 104 -4.75 -25.37 42.04
N CYS A 105 -5.44 -25.53 40.91
CA CYS A 105 -6.63 -24.76 40.55
C CYS A 105 -7.90 -25.63 40.68
N TYR A 106 -8.83 -25.18 41.51
CA TYR A 106 -10.16 -25.78 41.67
C TYR A 106 -11.16 -25.07 40.75
N GLY A 107 -11.58 -25.73 39.68
CA GLY A 107 -12.65 -25.27 38.79
C GLY A 107 -14.01 -25.65 39.34
N PHE A 108 -14.67 -24.73 40.05
CA PHE A 108 -15.99 -24.95 40.64
C PHE A 108 -17.11 -24.65 39.64
N LEU A 109 -17.84 -25.70 39.25
CA LEU A 109 -18.89 -25.65 38.25
C LEU A 109 -20.28 -25.68 38.92
N ALA A 110 -20.71 -24.51 39.40
CA ALA A 110 -21.97 -24.34 40.14
C ALA A 110 -23.23 -24.70 39.33
N ASP A 111 -23.12 -24.86 38.01
CA ASP A 111 -24.22 -25.21 37.10
C ASP A 111 -24.16 -26.66 36.60
N VAL A 112 -23.26 -27.48 37.15
CA VAL A 112 -23.08 -28.88 36.76
C VAL A 112 -23.44 -29.78 37.95
N PRO A 113 -24.57 -30.51 37.90
CA PRO A 113 -24.97 -31.42 38.97
C PRO A 113 -24.27 -32.78 38.89
N SER A 114 -23.67 -33.13 37.73
CA SER A 114 -22.92 -34.38 37.54
C SER A 114 -22.04 -34.31 36.29
N LYS A 115 -21.12 -35.28 36.14
CA LYS A 115 -20.15 -35.37 35.02
C LYS A 115 -20.79 -35.35 33.62
N VAL A 116 -22.05 -35.79 33.48
CA VAL A 116 -22.76 -35.81 32.18
C VAL A 116 -22.97 -34.39 31.64
N ALA A 117 -23.19 -33.41 32.52
CA ALA A 117 -23.46 -32.02 32.14
C ALA A 117 -22.18 -31.15 32.03
N PHE A 118 -20.99 -31.73 32.21
CA PHE A 118 -19.72 -31.01 32.29
C PHE A 118 -19.47 -30.07 31.09
N SER A 119 -19.68 -30.55 29.87
CA SER A 119 -19.44 -29.80 28.63
C SER A 119 -20.38 -28.61 28.43
N GLU A 120 -21.51 -28.59 29.14
CA GLU A 120 -22.56 -27.57 29.01
C GLU A 120 -22.36 -26.40 29.97
N SER A 121 -21.43 -26.51 30.92
CA SER A 121 -21.18 -25.46 31.91
C SER A 121 -20.88 -24.10 31.25
N ARG A 122 -21.47 -23.05 31.83
CA ARG A 122 -21.17 -21.65 31.50
C ARG A 122 -19.74 -21.26 31.86
N TRP A 123 -19.04 -22.05 32.68
CA TRP A 123 -17.63 -21.82 32.97
C TRP A 123 -16.79 -21.82 31.69
N PHE A 124 -17.07 -22.71 30.73
CA PHE A 124 -16.36 -22.75 29.45
C PHE A 124 -16.68 -21.60 28.50
N THR A 125 -17.73 -20.82 28.78
CA THR A 125 -18.10 -19.67 27.95
C THR A 125 -17.61 -18.36 28.53
N ARG A 126 -17.16 -18.28 29.78
CA ARG A 126 -16.63 -17.05 30.37
C ARG A 126 -15.25 -16.69 29.79
N GLY A 127 -14.97 -15.40 29.61
CA GLY A 127 -13.67 -14.93 29.10
C GLY A 127 -12.49 -15.28 30.01
N TRP A 128 -12.52 -14.86 31.27
CA TRP A 128 -11.38 -15.00 32.20
C TRP A 128 -10.99 -16.45 32.47
N THR A 129 -11.97 -17.36 32.53
CA THR A 129 -11.76 -18.80 32.73
C THR A 129 -10.90 -19.45 31.64
N LEU A 130 -10.68 -18.78 30.50
CA LEU A 130 -9.72 -19.22 29.50
C LEU A 130 -8.29 -19.29 30.04
N GLN A 131 -7.85 -18.26 30.77
CA GLN A 131 -6.53 -18.24 31.40
C GLN A 131 -6.47 -19.26 32.54
N GLU A 132 -7.53 -19.33 33.33
CA GLU A 132 -7.69 -20.23 34.48
C GLU A 132 -7.66 -21.71 34.07
N LEU A 133 -8.06 -22.03 32.82
CA LEU A 133 -7.97 -23.37 32.22
C LEU A 133 -6.54 -23.75 31.82
N ILE A 134 -5.80 -22.79 31.27
CA ILE A 134 -4.54 -23.04 30.56
C ILE A 134 -3.34 -22.88 31.49
N ALA A 135 -3.32 -21.83 32.31
CA ALA A 135 -2.17 -21.42 33.11
C ALA A 135 -1.75 -22.44 34.19
N PRO A 136 -2.65 -23.02 34.99
CA PRO A 136 -2.25 -23.91 36.08
C PRO A 136 -1.59 -25.19 35.59
N GLU A 137 -0.63 -25.71 36.37
CA GLU A 137 -0.09 -27.05 36.15
C GLU A 137 -1.15 -28.11 36.47
N THR A 138 -1.77 -28.00 37.66
CA THR A 138 -2.81 -28.91 38.14
C THR A 138 -4.17 -28.22 38.16
N MET A 139 -5.17 -28.83 37.52
CA MET A 139 -6.55 -28.36 37.55
C MET A 139 -7.54 -29.48 37.79
N ILE A 140 -8.40 -29.30 38.80
CA ILE A 140 -9.42 -30.25 39.27
C ILE A 140 -10.78 -29.59 39.13
N PHE A 141 -11.72 -30.26 38.46
CA PHE A 141 -13.09 -29.77 38.28
C PHE A 141 -14.02 -30.36 39.34
N LEU A 142 -14.86 -29.51 39.90
CA LEU A 142 -15.78 -29.83 40.99
C LEU A 142 -17.21 -29.49 40.59
N ASP A 143 -18.17 -30.30 41.01
CA ASP A 143 -19.61 -30.01 40.85
C ASP A 143 -20.11 -29.02 41.91
N GLU A 144 -21.41 -28.67 41.86
CA GLU A 144 -22.03 -27.76 42.84
C GLU A 144 -21.94 -28.24 44.30
N ALA A 145 -21.75 -29.54 44.52
CA ALA A 145 -21.64 -30.19 45.82
C ALA A 145 -20.19 -30.45 46.24
N TRP A 146 -19.20 -29.87 45.54
CA TRP A 146 -17.77 -30.04 45.79
C TRP A 146 -17.22 -31.45 45.53
N ASN A 147 -17.93 -32.30 44.77
CA ASN A 147 -17.41 -33.60 44.35
C ASN A 147 -16.52 -33.46 43.12
N GLU A 148 -15.46 -34.27 43.05
CA GLU A 148 -14.56 -34.30 41.91
C GLU A 148 -15.23 -34.89 40.66
N LEU A 149 -15.27 -34.10 39.59
CA LEU A 149 -15.71 -34.52 38.25
C LEU A 149 -14.55 -35.13 37.44
N GLY A 150 -13.33 -34.63 37.70
CA GLY A 150 -12.07 -35.10 37.13
C GLY A 150 -11.06 -33.97 36.95
N THR A 151 -9.87 -34.33 36.48
CA THR A 151 -8.78 -33.39 36.19
C THR A 151 -8.77 -32.92 34.73
N ARG A 152 -8.08 -31.80 34.44
CA ARG A 152 -7.83 -31.34 33.05
C ARG A 152 -7.29 -32.45 32.14
N GLU A 153 -6.39 -33.28 32.66
CA GLU A 153 -5.80 -34.40 31.91
C GLU A 153 -6.84 -35.49 31.63
N SER A 154 -7.65 -35.87 32.62
CA SER A 154 -8.68 -36.90 32.45
C SER A 154 -9.84 -36.48 31.54
N LEU A 155 -10.12 -35.16 31.46
CA LEU A 155 -11.23 -34.58 30.71
C LEU A 155 -10.80 -33.90 29.40
N LYS A 156 -9.52 -34.00 29.02
CA LYS A 156 -8.94 -33.22 27.90
C LYS A 156 -9.65 -33.39 26.56
N GLN A 157 -10.23 -34.57 26.28
CA GLN A 157 -10.98 -34.81 25.05
C GLN A 157 -12.25 -33.96 25.00
N GLU A 158 -13.03 -33.94 26.09
CA GLU A 158 -14.26 -33.16 26.16
C GLU A 158 -13.96 -31.65 26.21
N ILE A 159 -12.93 -31.25 26.97
CA ILE A 159 -12.48 -29.86 27.02
C ILE A 159 -12.01 -29.39 25.64
N SER A 160 -11.22 -30.21 24.93
CA SER A 160 -10.73 -29.88 23.58
C SER A 160 -11.88 -29.72 22.60
N LYS A 161 -12.87 -30.63 22.65
CA LYS A 161 -14.08 -30.56 21.82
C LYS A 161 -14.90 -29.30 22.09
N ARG A 162 -15.02 -28.88 23.36
CA ARG A 162 -15.79 -27.70 23.77
C ARG A 162 -15.08 -26.37 23.47
N THR A 163 -13.76 -26.32 23.62
CA THR A 163 -13.00 -25.06 23.60
C THR A 163 -12.15 -24.86 22.35
N GLY A 164 -11.92 -25.91 21.55
CA GLY A 164 -10.99 -25.88 20.43
C GLY A 164 -9.51 -25.88 20.84
N ILE A 165 -9.20 -25.92 22.14
CA ILE A 165 -7.83 -25.99 22.64
C ILE A 165 -7.26 -27.38 22.34
N PRO A 166 -6.08 -27.51 21.71
CA PRO A 166 -5.50 -28.81 21.41
C PRO A 166 -5.22 -29.63 22.67
N MET A 167 -5.50 -30.93 22.63
CA MET A 167 -5.21 -31.84 23.76
C MET A 167 -3.75 -31.80 24.22
N SER A 168 -2.80 -31.53 23.32
CA SER A 168 -1.39 -31.38 23.68
C SER A 168 -1.16 -30.20 24.64
N VAL A 169 -1.85 -29.07 24.43
CA VAL A 169 -1.79 -27.89 25.32
C VAL A 169 -2.42 -28.21 26.67
N LEU A 170 -3.56 -28.91 26.68
CA LEU A 170 -4.24 -29.34 27.91
C LEU A 170 -3.40 -30.34 28.73
N SER A 171 -2.50 -31.08 28.08
CA SER A 171 -1.51 -31.96 28.72
C SER A 171 -0.18 -31.26 29.03
N GLY A 172 -0.11 -29.92 28.98
CA GLY A 172 1.07 -29.14 29.41
C GLY A 172 2.11 -28.85 28.33
N SER A 173 1.80 -29.05 27.04
CA SER A 173 2.72 -28.64 25.96
C SER A 173 2.91 -27.13 25.93
N SER A 174 4.13 -26.69 25.59
CA SER A 174 4.46 -25.26 25.50
C SER A 174 3.54 -24.51 24.52
N LEU A 175 3.00 -23.38 24.99
CA LEU A 175 2.23 -22.44 24.18
C LEU A 175 3.05 -21.83 23.02
N GLY A 176 4.38 -21.88 23.06
CA GLY A 176 5.23 -21.40 21.96
C GLY A 176 5.09 -22.22 20.67
N SER A 177 4.63 -23.47 20.77
CA SER A 177 4.40 -24.36 19.62
C SER A 177 3.10 -24.09 18.86
N VAL A 178 2.21 -23.29 19.46
CA VAL A 178 0.86 -23.00 18.94
C VAL A 178 0.88 -21.66 18.19
N SER A 179 0.20 -21.60 17.04
CA SER A 179 0.13 -20.35 16.27
C SER A 179 -0.65 -19.26 17.01
N VAL A 180 -0.39 -18.00 16.64
CA VAL A 180 -1.16 -16.85 17.14
C VAL A 180 -2.63 -17.01 16.77
N ALA A 181 -2.93 -17.39 15.52
CA ALA A 181 -4.31 -17.61 15.06
C ALA A 181 -5.09 -18.62 15.91
N GLN A 182 -4.44 -19.72 16.32
CA GLN A 182 -5.03 -20.72 17.19
C GLN A 182 -5.33 -20.17 18.57
N LYS A 183 -4.37 -19.49 19.19
CA LYS A 183 -4.55 -18.87 20.51
C LYS A 183 -5.69 -17.86 20.49
N MET A 184 -5.76 -17.02 19.46
CA MET A 184 -6.85 -16.05 19.27
C MET A 184 -8.22 -16.74 19.17
N SER A 185 -8.31 -17.88 18.47
CA SER A 185 -9.57 -18.62 18.30
C SER A 185 -10.19 -19.11 19.61
N TRP A 186 -9.39 -19.33 20.66
CA TRP A 186 -9.87 -19.81 21.96
C TRP A 186 -10.76 -18.80 22.70
N ALA A 187 -10.70 -17.53 22.31
CA ALA A 187 -11.54 -16.46 22.83
C ALA A 187 -12.76 -16.14 21.94
N ALA A 188 -12.93 -16.80 20.79
CA ALA A 188 -14.01 -16.51 19.85
C ALA A 188 -15.39 -16.82 20.43
N SER A 189 -15.56 -17.98 21.08
CA SER A 189 -16.84 -18.36 21.71
C SER A 189 -17.02 -17.84 23.15
N ARG A 190 -16.09 -17.01 23.63
CA ARG A 190 -16.10 -16.51 25.01
C ARG A 190 -16.95 -15.24 25.15
N GLN A 191 -17.65 -15.15 26.27
CA GLN A 191 -18.52 -14.06 26.68
C GLN A 191 -17.92 -13.32 27.87
N THR A 192 -17.98 -12.00 27.81
CA THR A 192 -17.45 -11.10 28.84
C THR A 192 -18.46 -10.01 29.15
N SER A 193 -18.35 -9.42 30.34
CA SER A 193 -19.22 -8.32 30.76
C SER A 193 -18.88 -7.01 30.04
N ARG A 194 -17.59 -6.79 29.74
CA ARG A 194 -17.11 -5.67 28.93
C ARG A 194 -16.49 -6.21 27.65
N SER A 195 -16.66 -5.50 26.54
CA SER A 195 -16.13 -5.96 25.25
C SER A 195 -14.59 -6.00 25.25
N GLU A 196 -13.93 -5.08 25.97
CA GLU A 196 -12.47 -5.05 26.07
C GLU A 196 -11.88 -6.29 26.76
N ASP A 197 -12.63 -6.90 27.68
CA ASP A 197 -12.19 -8.11 28.39
C ASP A 197 -12.03 -9.30 27.44
N ARG A 198 -12.64 -9.25 26.23
CA ARG A 198 -12.40 -10.24 25.17
C ARG A 198 -10.95 -10.21 24.66
N ALA A 199 -10.29 -9.06 24.76
CA ALA A 199 -8.86 -8.93 24.51
C ALA A 199 -8.06 -9.25 25.77
N TYR A 200 -8.45 -8.70 26.92
CA TYR A 200 -7.65 -8.85 28.15
C TYR A 200 -7.56 -10.30 28.65
N CYS A 201 -8.55 -11.15 28.35
CA CYS A 201 -8.47 -12.58 28.67
C CYS A 201 -7.41 -13.35 27.87
N LEU A 202 -6.80 -12.75 26.84
CA LEU A 202 -5.73 -13.35 26.05
C LEU A 202 -4.33 -12.86 26.45
N MET A 203 -4.22 -11.77 27.20
CA MET A 203 -2.94 -11.12 27.51
C MET A 203 -1.90 -12.09 28.09
N GLY A 204 -2.26 -12.84 29.13
CA GLY A 204 -1.34 -13.80 29.76
C GLY A 204 -0.94 -14.96 28.86
N ILE A 205 -1.85 -15.43 27.99
CA ILE A 205 -1.57 -16.51 27.02
C ILE A 205 -0.51 -16.10 26.00
N PHE A 206 -0.38 -14.80 25.74
CA PHE A 206 0.65 -14.21 24.89
C PHE A 206 1.82 -13.60 25.66
N GLY A 207 1.80 -13.59 27.00
CA GLY A 207 2.82 -12.93 27.82
C GLY A 207 2.86 -11.42 27.62
N ILE A 208 1.71 -10.78 27.35
CA ILE A 208 1.60 -9.35 27.10
C ILE A 208 1.15 -8.62 28.37
N ASN A 209 1.87 -7.56 28.72
CA ASN A 209 1.43 -6.57 29.69
C ASN A 209 1.02 -5.30 28.94
N MET A 210 -0.22 -4.85 29.16
CA MET A 210 -0.73 -3.62 28.56
C MET A 210 -1.73 -2.91 29.48
N PRO A 211 -1.82 -1.56 29.45
CA PRO A 211 -2.77 -0.81 30.27
C PRO A 211 -4.22 -1.21 29.99
N LEU A 212 -5.08 -1.24 31.02
CA LEU A 212 -6.52 -1.49 30.84
C LEU A 212 -7.26 -0.18 30.58
N LEU A 213 -7.71 0.01 29.34
CA LEU A 213 -8.43 1.21 28.92
C LEU A 213 -9.90 0.87 28.66
N TYR A 214 -10.71 0.88 29.72
CA TYR A 214 -12.15 0.63 29.58
C TYR A 214 -12.86 1.80 28.90
N GLY A 215 -13.72 1.51 27.93
CA GLY A 215 -14.40 2.47 27.06
C GLY A 215 -13.77 2.60 25.67
N GLU A 216 -12.71 1.86 25.35
CA GLU A 216 -12.11 1.83 24.01
C GLU A 216 -12.75 0.80 23.07
N GLY A 217 -13.58 -0.10 23.59
CA GLY A 217 -14.28 -1.13 22.81
C GLY A 217 -13.33 -2.04 22.03
N ASP A 218 -13.66 -2.28 20.76
CA ASP A 218 -12.91 -3.16 19.84
C ASP A 218 -11.44 -2.74 19.65
N ARG A 219 -11.08 -1.50 20.00
CA ARG A 219 -9.69 -1.03 19.96
C ARG A 219 -8.78 -1.80 20.90
N ALA A 220 -9.30 -2.32 22.02
CA ALA A 220 -8.53 -3.12 22.95
C ALA A 220 -7.92 -4.35 22.26
N PHE A 221 -8.68 -5.00 21.37
CA PHE A 221 -8.22 -6.18 20.65
C PHE A 221 -7.22 -5.86 19.54
N MET A 222 -7.37 -4.72 18.85
CA MET A 222 -6.36 -4.23 17.92
C MET A 222 -5.04 -3.90 18.64
N ARG A 223 -5.12 -3.23 19.80
CA ARG A 223 -3.95 -2.89 20.62
C ARG A 223 -3.24 -4.15 21.14
N LEU A 224 -4.00 -5.17 21.55
CA LEU A 224 -3.43 -6.47 21.92
C LEU A 224 -2.65 -7.09 20.75
N GLN A 225 -3.21 -7.09 19.54
CA GLN A 225 -2.50 -7.58 18.35
C GLN A 225 -1.21 -6.79 18.09
N GLU A 226 -1.22 -5.47 18.25
CA GLU A 226 -0.01 -4.64 18.13
C GLU A 226 1.07 -5.00 19.17
N GLU A 227 0.68 -5.25 20.42
CA GLU A 227 1.63 -5.71 21.46
C GLU A 227 2.16 -7.12 21.17
N ILE A 228 1.31 -8.04 20.72
CA ILE A 228 1.72 -9.39 20.29
C ILE A 228 2.75 -9.30 19.17
N MET A 229 2.53 -8.41 18.21
CA MET A 229 3.46 -8.17 17.11
C MET A 229 4.83 -7.66 17.58
N LYS A 230 4.98 -7.09 18.78
CA LYS A 230 6.31 -6.71 19.29
C LYS A 230 7.14 -7.90 19.77
N VAL A 231 6.52 -9.04 20.04
CA VAL A 231 7.16 -10.20 20.69
C VAL A 231 7.15 -11.48 19.85
N THR A 232 6.51 -11.48 18.68
CA THR A 232 6.42 -12.63 17.78
C THR A 232 6.68 -12.22 16.33
N ASP A 233 7.00 -13.18 15.47
CA ASP A 233 7.12 -13.06 13.99
C ASP A 233 6.09 -13.95 13.25
N ASP A 234 5.08 -14.42 13.97
CA ASP A 234 4.01 -15.28 13.47
C ASP A 234 2.92 -14.53 12.71
N ASP A 235 3.01 -14.57 11.39
CA ASP A 235 2.07 -13.93 10.48
C ASP A 235 0.67 -14.59 10.44
N SER A 236 0.46 -15.70 11.15
CA SER A 236 -0.90 -16.26 11.35
C SER A 236 -1.82 -15.29 12.09
N ILE A 237 -1.29 -14.26 12.75
CA ILE A 237 -2.10 -13.16 13.29
C ILE A 237 -3.00 -12.49 12.23
N PHE A 238 -2.67 -12.62 10.94
CA PHE A 238 -3.49 -12.09 9.84
C PHE A 238 -4.46 -13.12 9.25
N ALA A 239 -4.42 -14.39 9.69
CA ALA A 239 -5.23 -15.48 9.18
C ALA A 239 -6.65 -15.54 9.78
N TRP A 240 -7.31 -14.38 9.90
CA TRP A 240 -8.68 -14.25 10.40
C TRP A 240 -9.69 -14.03 9.25
N ARG A 241 -10.99 -14.23 9.52
CA ARG A 241 -12.09 -13.98 8.59
C ARG A 241 -13.26 -13.31 9.32
N SER A 242 -13.85 -12.26 8.78
CA SER A 242 -15.00 -11.56 9.37
C SER A 242 -15.97 -11.09 8.30
N LYS A 243 -17.27 -11.36 8.53
CA LYS A 243 -18.37 -10.84 7.70
C LYS A 243 -18.83 -9.44 8.10
N THR A 244 -18.47 -9.00 9.30
CA THR A 244 -18.93 -7.73 9.90
C THR A 244 -17.88 -6.63 9.78
N GLN A 245 -16.61 -6.99 9.57
CA GLN A 245 -15.51 -6.05 9.43
C GLN A 245 -15.30 -5.71 7.95
N HIS A 246 -15.73 -4.51 7.55
CA HIS A 246 -15.63 -4.02 6.17
C HIS A 246 -14.50 -2.99 5.97
N HIS A 247 -13.77 -2.63 7.02
CA HIS A 247 -12.71 -1.62 6.93
C HIS A 247 -11.35 -2.25 6.59
N SER A 248 -10.50 -1.51 5.88
CA SER A 248 -9.24 -1.93 5.26
C SER A 248 -8.06 -2.23 6.20
N SER A 249 -8.32 -2.48 7.49
CA SER A 249 -7.26 -2.79 8.46
C SER A 249 -6.76 -4.22 8.29
N LEU A 250 -5.46 -4.42 8.53
CA LEU A 250 -4.86 -5.75 8.57
C LEU A 250 -5.24 -6.53 9.85
N LEU A 251 -5.56 -5.81 10.93
CA LEU A 251 -5.89 -6.37 12.25
C LEU A 251 -7.39 -6.62 12.40
N ALA A 252 -7.75 -7.69 13.10
CA ALA A 252 -9.13 -8.01 13.45
C ALA A 252 -9.66 -7.09 14.55
N THR A 253 -10.98 -6.84 14.59
CA THR A 253 -11.62 -6.04 15.65
C THR A 253 -12.06 -6.86 16.86
N SER A 254 -12.25 -8.18 16.71
CA SER A 254 -12.70 -9.09 17.77
C SER A 254 -12.09 -10.49 17.60
N PRO A 255 -11.91 -11.26 18.70
CA PRO A 255 -11.59 -12.68 18.62
C PRO A 255 -12.55 -13.52 17.76
N ASP A 256 -13.80 -13.08 17.57
CA ASP A 256 -14.78 -13.76 16.72
C ASP A 256 -14.25 -13.98 15.29
N ALA A 257 -13.43 -13.05 14.78
CA ALA A 257 -12.81 -13.18 13.46
C ALA A 257 -11.87 -14.40 13.34
N PHE A 258 -11.42 -14.95 14.47
CA PHE A 258 -10.57 -16.14 14.53
C PHE A 258 -11.33 -17.42 14.83
N GLU A 259 -12.67 -17.42 14.93
CA GLU A 259 -13.48 -18.61 15.28
C GLU A 259 -13.08 -19.87 14.48
N HIS A 260 -12.81 -19.71 13.19
CA HIS A 260 -12.48 -20.80 12.27
C HIS A 260 -10.97 -21.07 12.16
N SER A 261 -10.15 -20.45 13.02
CA SER A 261 -8.68 -20.48 12.94
C SER A 261 -8.02 -21.50 13.86
N GLY A 262 -8.81 -22.31 14.59
CA GLY A 262 -8.29 -23.32 15.52
C GLY A 262 -7.42 -24.42 14.89
N ASN A 263 -7.46 -24.57 13.56
CA ASN A 263 -6.62 -25.51 12.81
C ASN A 263 -5.44 -24.85 12.07
N VAL A 264 -5.26 -23.53 12.20
CA VAL A 264 -4.19 -22.80 11.51
C VAL A 264 -2.87 -23.02 12.25
N ILE A 265 -1.88 -23.59 11.59
CA ILE A 265 -0.56 -23.87 12.16
C ILE A 265 0.52 -23.08 11.42
N ARG A 266 1.59 -22.72 12.13
CA ARG A 266 2.79 -22.15 11.51
C ARG A 266 3.39 -23.17 10.53
N ARG A 267 3.86 -22.69 9.38
CA ARG A 267 4.48 -23.51 8.35
C ARG A 267 5.64 -22.75 7.72
N ARG A 268 6.86 -23.07 8.17
CA ARG A 268 8.10 -22.60 7.52
C ARG A 268 8.63 -23.65 6.57
N THR A 269 9.09 -23.22 5.40
CA THR A 269 9.68 -24.09 4.38
C THR A 269 10.87 -23.41 3.74
N GLY A 270 11.85 -24.16 3.23
CA GLY A 270 13.02 -23.57 2.56
C GLY A 270 12.71 -22.87 1.23
N TRP A 271 11.49 -23.00 0.69
CA TRP A 271 11.09 -22.48 -0.63
C TRP A 271 10.26 -21.19 -0.56
N LEU A 272 9.72 -20.88 0.61
CA LEU A 272 9.06 -19.62 0.91
C LEU A 272 10.03 -18.86 1.82
N PRO A 273 10.66 -17.77 1.36
CA PRO A 273 11.68 -17.10 2.16
C PRO A 273 11.03 -16.55 3.44
N ASP A 274 11.68 -16.77 4.58
CA ASP A 274 11.17 -16.31 5.87
C ASP A 274 10.89 -14.79 5.82
N SER A 275 9.73 -14.40 6.35
CA SER A 275 9.37 -12.99 6.52
C SER A 275 10.36 -12.35 7.49
N ARG A 276 11.03 -11.26 7.08
CA ARG A 276 11.80 -10.42 8.00
C ARG A 276 10.84 -9.61 8.87
N SER A 277 11.32 -9.22 10.05
CA SER A 277 10.58 -8.47 11.08
C SER A 277 9.68 -7.37 10.51
N TRP A 278 8.45 -7.28 11.00
CA TRP A 278 7.52 -6.20 10.68
C TRP A 278 7.76 -4.97 11.58
N THR A 279 7.26 -3.81 11.14
CA THR A 279 7.23 -2.59 11.94
C THR A 279 5.79 -2.10 12.09
N VAL A 280 5.35 -1.88 13.33
CA VAL A 280 4.04 -1.31 13.66
C VAL A 280 4.23 0.17 13.99
N SER A 281 3.49 1.04 13.31
CA SER A 281 3.56 2.48 13.53
C SER A 281 2.19 3.13 13.47
N ASN A 282 2.10 4.41 13.85
CA ASN A 282 0.87 5.18 13.67
C ASN A 282 0.42 5.32 12.21
N LYS A 283 1.32 5.08 11.24
CA LYS A 283 1.01 5.14 9.79
C LYS A 283 0.45 3.82 9.24
N GLY A 284 0.56 2.72 9.98
CA GLY A 284 0.18 1.39 9.53
C GLY A 284 1.17 0.32 9.92
N ILE A 285 0.94 -0.87 9.37
CA ILE A 285 1.79 -2.05 9.55
C ILE A 285 2.59 -2.25 8.28
N ARG A 286 3.92 -2.25 8.41
CA ARG A 286 4.84 -2.59 7.33
C ARG A 286 5.46 -3.96 7.59
N LEU A 287 5.33 -4.88 6.64
CA LEU A 287 5.80 -6.26 6.75
C LEU A 287 6.28 -6.79 5.40
N GLU A 288 7.17 -7.77 5.40
CA GLU A 288 7.68 -8.39 4.18
C GLU A 288 6.95 -9.72 3.93
N LEU A 289 6.21 -9.82 2.82
CA LEU A 289 5.49 -11.04 2.44
C LEU A 289 5.72 -11.39 0.97
N SER A 290 5.59 -12.68 0.65
CA SER A 290 5.49 -13.08 -0.75
C SER A 290 4.17 -12.57 -1.32
N TYR A 291 4.22 -11.82 -2.42
CA TYR A 291 3.06 -11.16 -3.01
C TYR A 291 2.92 -11.50 -4.50
N MET A 292 1.70 -11.83 -4.93
CA MET A 292 1.36 -12.13 -6.32
C MET A 292 0.20 -11.28 -6.79
N GLY A 293 0.34 -10.59 -7.93
CA GLY A 293 -0.79 -9.90 -8.58
C GLY A 293 -1.78 -10.89 -9.18
N VAL A 294 -3.08 -10.71 -8.91
CA VAL A 294 -4.15 -11.65 -9.33
C VAL A 294 -5.16 -11.06 -10.31
N GLY A 295 -4.78 -9.97 -11.00
CA GLY A 295 -5.33 -9.70 -12.33
C GLY A 295 -5.97 -8.34 -12.55
N HIS A 296 -6.53 -7.65 -11.54
CA HIS A 296 -7.13 -6.33 -11.78
C HIS A 296 -7.02 -5.35 -10.61
N GLN A 297 -6.91 -4.05 -10.94
CA GLN A 297 -7.00 -2.91 -10.03
C GLN A 297 -6.10 -2.94 -8.78
N GLY A 298 -4.85 -3.36 -8.93
CA GLY A 298 -3.94 -3.39 -7.79
C GLY A 298 -4.14 -4.60 -6.87
N LEU A 299 -5.00 -5.55 -7.24
CA LEU A 299 -5.32 -6.69 -6.41
C LEU A 299 -4.27 -7.79 -6.47
N GLY A 300 -3.87 -8.27 -5.29
CA GLY A 300 -2.99 -9.42 -5.18
C GLY A 300 -3.20 -10.24 -3.92
N LEU A 301 -2.52 -11.37 -3.90
CA LEU A 301 -2.47 -12.32 -2.80
C LEU A 301 -1.15 -12.13 -2.04
N ALA A 302 -1.25 -11.87 -0.74
CA ALA A 302 -0.13 -11.95 0.19
C ALA A 302 -0.15 -13.32 0.87
N ILE A 303 0.93 -14.08 0.71
CA ILE A 303 1.04 -15.47 1.17
C ILE A 303 1.65 -15.45 2.57
N LEU A 304 0.93 -16.02 3.54
CA LEU A 304 1.34 -16.14 4.94
C LEU A 304 2.10 -17.46 5.17
N HIS A 305 2.99 -17.49 6.15
CA HIS A 305 3.73 -18.67 6.61
C HIS A 305 2.90 -19.54 7.56
N CYS A 306 1.63 -19.73 7.23
CA CYS A 306 0.70 -20.56 7.97
C CYS A 306 -0.24 -21.33 7.05
N ALA A 307 -0.85 -22.38 7.58
CA ALA A 307 -1.68 -23.31 6.82
C ALA A 307 -2.64 -24.07 7.72
N GLU A 308 -3.67 -24.70 7.14
CA GLU A 308 -4.55 -25.60 7.88
C GLU A 308 -3.87 -26.98 8.12
N ARG A 309 -3.97 -27.50 9.35
CA ARG A 309 -3.33 -28.75 9.80
C ARG A 309 -3.71 -29.99 8.98
N ASN A 310 -4.95 -30.08 8.49
CA ASN A 310 -5.50 -31.27 7.82
C ASN A 310 -5.50 -31.18 6.28
N ARG A 311 -4.82 -30.18 5.71
CA ARG A 311 -4.78 -29.93 4.26
C ARG A 311 -3.49 -30.43 3.62
N LYS A 312 -3.39 -30.30 2.29
CA LYS A 312 -2.18 -30.74 1.56
C LYS A 312 -0.96 -30.01 2.11
N ARG A 313 0.19 -30.68 2.03
CA ARG A 313 1.47 -30.19 2.57
C ARG A 313 1.87 -28.82 2.00
N ASN A 314 1.45 -28.50 0.79
CA ASN A 314 1.86 -27.30 0.06
C ASN A 314 0.83 -26.16 0.12
N ASP A 315 -0.34 -26.35 0.73
CA ASP A 315 -1.33 -25.29 0.80
C ASP A 315 -0.93 -24.30 1.91
N PHE A 316 -0.78 -23.02 1.57
CA PHE A 316 -0.56 -21.91 2.48
C PHE A 316 -1.79 -21.02 2.51
N ILE A 317 -1.98 -20.30 3.62
CA ILE A 317 -3.03 -19.29 3.70
C ILE A 317 -2.56 -18.03 3.00
N ALA A 318 -3.40 -17.49 2.10
CA ALA A 318 -3.15 -16.22 1.44
C ALA A 318 -4.32 -15.26 1.67
N ILE A 319 -3.98 -14.00 1.93
CA ILE A 319 -4.96 -12.91 2.14
C ILE A 319 -4.94 -11.94 0.98
N TYR A 320 -6.08 -11.28 0.76
CA TYR A 320 -6.23 -10.31 -0.30
C TYR A 320 -5.80 -8.93 0.12
N LEU A 321 -4.91 -8.35 -0.67
CA LEU A 321 -4.48 -6.98 -0.51
C LEU A 321 -4.65 -6.23 -1.84
N LYS A 322 -5.23 -5.03 -1.75
CA LYS A 322 -5.35 -4.10 -2.87
C LYS A 322 -4.32 -2.99 -2.72
N ASP A 323 -3.45 -2.85 -3.72
CA ASP A 323 -2.59 -1.69 -3.88
C ASP A 323 -3.43 -0.51 -4.40
N VAL A 324 -3.81 0.37 -3.48
CA VAL A 324 -4.72 1.48 -3.75
C VAL A 324 -4.08 2.53 -4.68
N SER A 325 -2.75 2.57 -4.71
CA SER A 325 -1.97 3.57 -5.42
C SER A 325 -1.34 3.06 -6.72
N LEU A 326 -1.34 1.75 -6.95
CA LEU A 326 -0.61 1.05 -8.02
C LEU A 326 0.93 1.20 -7.94
N THR A 327 1.46 1.81 -6.88
CA THR A 327 2.90 2.05 -6.70
C THR A 327 3.63 0.89 -6.02
N MET A 328 2.88 -0.09 -5.52
CA MET A 328 3.33 -1.17 -4.64
C MET A 328 3.84 -0.68 -3.28
N GLU A 329 3.46 0.53 -2.87
CA GLU A 329 3.84 1.10 -1.57
C GLU A 329 2.72 1.04 -0.53
N ASN A 330 1.45 1.19 -0.91
CA ASN A 330 0.33 1.32 0.02
C ASN A 330 -0.77 0.30 -0.29
N PHE A 331 -1.05 -0.54 0.69
CA PHE A 331 -2.01 -1.63 0.56
C PHE A 331 -3.16 -1.48 1.55
N GLU A 332 -4.27 -2.10 1.17
CA GLU A 332 -5.46 -2.26 1.99
C GLU A 332 -5.90 -3.71 1.97
N ARG A 333 -6.27 -4.26 3.14
CA ARG A 333 -6.88 -5.59 3.18
C ARG A 333 -8.29 -5.54 2.62
N VAL A 334 -8.61 -6.45 1.71
CA VAL A 334 -9.94 -6.60 1.10
C VAL A 334 -10.44 -8.04 1.28
N TRP A 335 -11.74 -8.28 1.07
CA TRP A 335 -12.41 -9.58 1.24
C TRP A 335 -12.12 -10.28 2.57
N CYS A 336 -12.39 -9.54 3.63
CA CYS A 336 -12.19 -10.00 5.00
C CYS A 336 -13.03 -11.23 5.35
N GLU A 337 -14.08 -11.57 4.60
CA GLU A 337 -14.93 -12.74 4.84
C GLU A 337 -14.22 -14.08 4.60
N ARG A 338 -13.06 -14.08 3.92
CA ARG A 338 -12.29 -15.29 3.65
C ARG A 338 -10.78 -15.05 3.52
N TYR A 339 -10.05 -16.16 3.46
CA TYR A 339 -8.70 -16.25 2.94
C TYR A 339 -8.65 -17.44 1.97
N GLU A 340 -7.65 -17.49 1.10
CA GLU A 340 -7.47 -18.61 0.17
C GLU A 340 -6.44 -19.62 0.66
N LEU A 341 -6.63 -20.86 0.21
CA LEU A 341 -5.62 -21.90 0.28
C LEU A 341 -4.85 -21.89 -1.05
N PHE A 342 -3.58 -21.52 -0.97
CA PHE A 342 -2.74 -21.25 -2.13
C PHE A 342 -1.55 -22.22 -2.16
N ASP A 343 -1.37 -22.92 -3.28
CA ASP A 343 -0.16 -23.73 -3.54
C ASP A 343 0.87 -22.88 -4.30
N PRO A 344 2.00 -22.50 -3.68
CA PRO A 344 3.04 -21.71 -4.31
C PRO A 344 3.97 -22.52 -5.23
N MET A 345 3.88 -23.85 -5.24
CA MET A 345 4.81 -24.76 -5.93
C MET A 345 4.77 -24.66 -7.47
N PRO A 346 3.60 -24.48 -8.12
CA PRO A 346 3.54 -24.28 -9.57
C PRO A 346 4.19 -22.98 -10.04
N PHE A 347 4.40 -22.01 -9.16
CA PHE A 347 4.86 -20.67 -9.50
C PHE A 347 6.36 -20.49 -9.22
N ARG A 348 7.03 -19.72 -10.08
CA ARG A 348 8.41 -19.27 -9.87
C ARG A 348 8.46 -18.23 -8.74
N PRO A 349 9.58 -18.13 -8.00
CA PRO A 349 9.78 -17.03 -7.05
C PRO A 349 9.58 -15.64 -7.67
N SER A 350 9.94 -15.45 -8.94
CA SER A 350 9.72 -14.19 -9.66
C SER A 350 8.25 -13.85 -9.93
N GLN A 351 7.34 -14.83 -9.92
CA GLN A 351 5.89 -14.60 -10.03
C GLN A 351 5.25 -14.22 -8.68
N ARG A 352 5.97 -14.46 -7.58
CA ARG A 352 5.54 -14.17 -6.20
C ARG A 352 6.70 -13.63 -5.37
N PRO A 353 7.33 -12.51 -5.79
CA PRO A 353 8.51 -11.98 -5.11
C PRO A 353 8.17 -11.57 -3.68
N GLN A 354 9.18 -11.55 -2.81
CA GLN A 354 9.04 -10.89 -1.51
C GLN A 354 8.95 -9.38 -1.72
N ARG A 355 8.01 -8.76 -1.00
CA ARG A 355 7.76 -7.32 -1.07
C ARG A 355 7.49 -6.76 0.30
N TRP A 356 7.96 -5.53 0.50
CA TRP A 356 7.48 -4.70 1.59
C TRP A 356 6.05 -4.28 1.30
N ILE A 357 5.16 -4.68 2.18
CA ILE A 357 3.74 -4.35 2.15
C ILE A 357 3.50 -3.39 3.31
N ASN A 358 3.00 -2.19 3.03
CA ASN A 358 2.56 -1.26 4.06
C ASN A 358 1.04 -1.17 4.02
N VAL A 359 0.38 -1.71 5.05
CA VAL A 359 -1.08 -1.67 5.17
C VAL A 359 -1.47 -0.53 6.10
N ARG A 360 -2.23 0.43 5.57
CA ARG A 360 -2.70 1.57 6.36
C ARG A 360 -3.69 1.10 7.41
N GLN A 361 -3.48 1.51 8.66
CA GLN A 361 -4.45 1.28 9.71
C GLN A 361 -5.43 2.46 9.78
N HIS A 362 -6.67 2.22 9.38
CA HIS A 362 -7.75 3.18 9.62
C HIS A 362 -8.17 3.09 11.10
N ARG A 363 -7.82 4.11 11.89
CA ARG A 363 -8.26 4.23 13.28
C ARG A 363 -9.70 4.72 13.29
N PRO A 364 -10.69 3.94 13.76
CA PRO A 364 -12.05 4.46 13.93
C PRO A 364 -11.99 5.61 14.95
N VAL A 365 -12.43 6.79 14.51
CA VAL A 365 -12.60 7.96 15.38
C VAL A 365 -13.83 7.72 16.24
N THR A 366 -13.63 7.53 17.55
CA THR A 366 -14.72 7.53 18.53
C THR A 366 -15.28 8.95 18.63
N MET A 367 -16.36 9.26 17.90
CA MET A 367 -17.17 10.43 18.23
C MET A 367 -17.82 10.19 19.59
N ARG A 368 -17.42 10.97 20.59
CA ARG A 368 -18.19 11.11 21.84
C ARG A 368 -19.54 11.71 21.47
N MET A 369 -20.59 10.90 21.43
CA MET A 369 -21.97 11.41 21.44
C MET A 369 -22.18 12.18 22.74
N ARG A 370 -22.12 13.52 22.67
CA ARG A 370 -22.68 14.37 23.71
C ARG A 370 -24.20 14.30 23.59
N ASN A 371 -24.86 13.95 24.69
CA ASN A 371 -26.32 13.94 24.85
C ASN A 371 -26.97 15.12 24.12
N ARG A 372 -27.80 14.82 23.12
CA ARG A 372 -28.81 15.71 22.58
C ARG A 372 -30.17 15.03 22.77
N ASP A 373 -30.68 15.14 23.98
CA ASP A 373 -32.12 15.12 24.18
C ASP A 373 -32.66 16.49 23.76
N GLN A 374 -33.79 16.47 23.03
CA GLN A 374 -34.56 17.58 22.47
C GLN A 374 -34.12 18.13 21.10
N MET A 375 -34.61 17.49 20.02
CA MET A 375 -35.54 18.08 19.03
C MET A 375 -35.58 17.24 17.75
N GLY A 376 -36.79 16.84 17.35
CA GLY A 376 -37.21 16.72 15.93
C GLY A 376 -36.64 15.55 15.12
N SER A 377 -37.53 14.64 14.74
CA SER A 377 -37.32 13.58 13.76
C SER A 377 -36.67 14.07 12.45
N ALA A 378 -35.45 13.61 12.20
CA ALA A 378 -34.86 13.51 10.87
C ALA A 378 -33.95 12.28 10.85
N SER A 379 -34.19 11.34 9.92
CA SER A 379 -33.43 10.09 9.81
C SER A 379 -31.98 10.39 9.52
N ILE A 380 -31.11 10.13 10.50
CA ILE A 380 -29.66 10.12 10.30
C ILE A 380 -29.32 8.79 9.65
N ALA A 381 -28.98 8.83 8.37
CA ALA A 381 -28.42 7.70 7.63
C ALA A 381 -27.13 7.22 8.33
N ALA A 382 -27.02 5.90 8.50
CA ALA A 382 -25.79 5.24 8.93
C ALA A 382 -24.63 5.57 7.95
N PRO A 383 -23.37 5.57 8.40
CA PRO A 383 -22.23 5.53 7.48
C PRO A 383 -22.13 4.12 6.89
N GLY A 384 -23.03 3.80 5.97
CA GLY A 384 -22.88 2.66 5.09
C GLY A 384 -21.83 3.00 4.05
N GLN A 385 -20.73 2.25 4.01
CA GLN A 385 -19.95 2.18 2.79
C GLN A 385 -20.89 1.75 1.65
N PRO A 386 -20.77 2.32 0.43
CA PRO A 386 -21.46 1.77 -0.71
C PRO A 386 -21.03 0.29 -0.85
N PRO A 387 -21.93 -0.60 -1.29
CA PRO A 387 -21.54 -1.96 -1.62
C PRO A 387 -20.33 -1.92 -2.56
N PRO A 388 -19.38 -2.86 -2.46
CA PRO A 388 -18.23 -2.91 -3.36
C PRO A 388 -18.73 -2.78 -4.79
N ASN A 389 -18.10 -1.91 -5.58
CA ASN A 389 -18.50 -1.69 -6.96
C ASN A 389 -18.48 -3.06 -7.67
N PRO A 390 -19.42 -3.40 -8.56
CA PRO A 390 -19.32 -4.61 -9.37
C PRO A 390 -17.98 -4.74 -10.12
N ARG A 391 -17.25 -3.62 -10.29
CA ARG A 391 -15.89 -3.57 -10.83
C ARG A 391 -14.77 -3.93 -9.84
N ASP A 392 -15.05 -3.94 -8.54
CA ASP A 392 -14.15 -4.38 -7.46
C ASP A 392 -14.37 -5.86 -7.10
N ASP A 393 -15.37 -6.53 -7.70
CA ASP A 393 -15.62 -7.94 -7.45
C ASP A 393 -14.58 -8.78 -8.21
N PRO A 394 -13.78 -9.58 -7.52
CA PRO A 394 -12.76 -10.40 -8.14
C PRO A 394 -13.41 -11.39 -9.08
N ASP A 395 -12.88 -11.45 -10.30
CA ASP A 395 -13.29 -12.42 -11.30
C ASP A 395 -12.81 -13.81 -10.87
N TRP A 396 -13.50 -14.40 -9.87
CA TRP A 396 -13.22 -15.72 -9.32
C TRP A 396 -13.32 -16.80 -10.37
N GLY A 397 -14.23 -16.64 -11.34
CA GLY A 397 -14.31 -17.52 -12.49
C GLY A 397 -12.99 -17.55 -13.24
N LEU A 398 -12.41 -16.39 -13.54
CA LEU A 398 -11.10 -16.29 -14.18
C LEU A 398 -9.96 -16.75 -13.27
N PHE A 399 -10.00 -16.40 -11.98
CA PHE A 399 -8.97 -16.80 -11.01
C PHE A 399 -8.90 -18.32 -10.84
N ASP A 400 -10.03 -18.96 -10.50
CA ASP A 400 -10.16 -20.40 -10.34
C ASP A 400 -9.85 -21.13 -11.65
N ALA A 401 -10.33 -20.62 -12.78
CA ALA A 401 -10.02 -21.21 -14.09
C ALA A 401 -8.52 -21.10 -14.42
N THR A 402 -7.83 -20.06 -13.94
CA THR A 402 -6.37 -19.91 -14.11
C THR A 402 -5.58 -20.83 -13.19
N ILE A 403 -6.03 -21.02 -11.95
CA ILE A 403 -5.46 -22.03 -11.06
C ILE A 403 -5.65 -23.44 -11.64
N ASN A 404 -6.86 -23.75 -12.14
CA ASN A 404 -7.15 -25.02 -12.82
C ASN A 404 -6.27 -25.22 -14.08
N PHE A 405 -6.08 -24.14 -14.83
CA PHE A 405 -5.19 -24.09 -15.98
C PHE A 405 -3.73 -24.39 -15.62
N ILE A 406 -3.18 -23.78 -14.56
CA ILE A 406 -1.82 -24.04 -14.07
C ILE A 406 -1.67 -25.52 -13.65
N ASN A 407 -2.74 -26.08 -13.08
CA ASN A 407 -2.79 -27.49 -12.65
C ASN A 407 -3.00 -28.48 -13.82
N GLY A 408 -3.09 -28.01 -15.06
CA GLY A 408 -3.14 -28.85 -16.26
C GLY A 408 -4.52 -29.43 -16.58
N SER A 409 -5.60 -28.84 -16.06
CA SER A 409 -6.97 -29.21 -16.42
C SER A 409 -7.30 -28.75 -17.85
N SER A 410 -7.77 -29.67 -18.70
CA SER A 410 -8.17 -29.35 -20.08
C SER A 410 -9.49 -28.58 -20.09
N ALA A 411 -9.50 -27.38 -20.68
CA ALA A 411 -10.73 -26.64 -20.97
C ALA A 411 -11.35 -27.12 -22.30
N PRO A 412 -12.69 -27.27 -22.40
CA PRO A 412 -13.33 -27.56 -23.68
C PRO A 412 -13.12 -26.40 -24.68
N PRO A 413 -13.07 -26.67 -25.99
CA PRO A 413 -12.93 -25.62 -27.00
C PRO A 413 -14.16 -24.68 -26.98
N PRO A 414 -13.99 -23.39 -27.30
CA PRO A 414 -15.10 -22.43 -27.38
C PRO A 414 -16.19 -22.87 -28.38
N VAL A 415 -17.46 -22.60 -28.05
CA VAL A 415 -18.67 -23.20 -28.65
C VAL A 415 -18.89 -22.91 -30.16
N ASN A 416 -18.13 -22.00 -30.77
CA ASN A 416 -18.30 -21.57 -32.17
C ASN A 416 -17.17 -21.98 -33.13
N TRP A 417 -16.31 -22.94 -32.76
CA TRP A 417 -15.16 -23.31 -33.59
C TRP A 417 -15.46 -24.43 -34.60
N ASN A 418 -15.46 -24.07 -35.89
CA ASN A 418 -15.47 -25.01 -37.02
C ASN A 418 -14.05 -25.29 -37.54
N SER A 419 -13.76 -26.58 -37.74
CA SER A 419 -12.45 -27.19 -38.01
C SER A 419 -11.79 -26.77 -39.34
N GLY A 420 -11.09 -25.63 -39.38
CA GLY A 420 -10.32 -25.19 -40.55
C GLY A 420 -8.90 -24.72 -40.24
N GLU A 421 -8.74 -23.75 -39.34
CA GLU A 421 -7.43 -23.18 -38.97
C GLU A 421 -7.38 -22.91 -37.45
N GLN A 422 -6.33 -23.37 -36.76
CA GLN A 422 -6.14 -23.03 -35.35
C GLN A 422 -5.85 -21.53 -35.22
N PRO A 423 -6.58 -20.79 -34.35
CA PRO A 423 -6.34 -19.37 -34.15
C PRO A 423 -4.95 -19.15 -33.56
N SER A 424 -4.25 -18.13 -34.08
CA SER A 424 -2.97 -17.71 -33.54
C SER A 424 -3.17 -17.07 -32.15
N LEU A 425 -2.34 -17.47 -31.18
CA LEU A 425 -2.31 -16.85 -29.85
C LEU A 425 -2.07 -15.34 -29.95
N LEU A 426 -1.25 -14.90 -30.91
CA LEU A 426 -1.00 -13.48 -31.20
C LEU A 426 -2.29 -12.74 -31.57
N ASP A 427 -3.11 -13.30 -32.45
CA ASP A 427 -4.34 -12.65 -32.91
C ASP A 427 -5.36 -12.57 -31.78
N MET A 428 -5.50 -13.63 -30.98
CA MET A 428 -6.38 -13.66 -29.82
C MET A 428 -5.96 -12.65 -28.75
N ALA A 429 -4.65 -12.58 -28.48
CA ALA A 429 -4.07 -11.63 -27.55
C ALA A 429 -4.23 -10.18 -28.02
N THR A 430 -4.09 -9.92 -29.31
CA THR A 430 -4.28 -8.59 -29.90
C THR A 430 -5.75 -8.15 -29.86
N ALA A 431 -6.66 -9.07 -30.19
CA ALA A 431 -8.10 -8.81 -30.24
C ALA A 431 -8.80 -8.80 -28.86
N GLY A 432 -8.10 -9.13 -27.77
CA GLY A 432 -8.69 -9.16 -26.43
C GLY A 432 -9.61 -10.37 -26.16
N ARG A 433 -9.41 -11.48 -26.88
CA ARG A 433 -10.22 -12.70 -26.81
C ARG A 433 -9.78 -13.58 -25.62
N VAL A 434 -10.29 -13.28 -24.43
CA VAL A 434 -9.84 -13.89 -23.15
C VAL A 434 -10.03 -15.42 -23.13
N LEU A 435 -11.21 -15.91 -23.50
CA LEU A 435 -11.54 -17.35 -23.40
C LEU A 435 -10.73 -18.18 -24.40
N GLU A 436 -10.60 -17.70 -25.63
CA GLU A 436 -9.80 -18.32 -26.69
C GLU A 436 -8.31 -18.33 -26.32
N THR A 437 -7.81 -17.22 -25.75
CA THR A 437 -6.44 -17.13 -25.25
C THR A 437 -6.20 -18.12 -24.12
N GLN A 438 -7.12 -18.19 -23.15
CA GLN A 438 -7.04 -19.12 -22.04
C GLN A 438 -7.01 -20.58 -22.52
N TRP A 439 -7.88 -20.93 -23.46
CA TRP A 439 -7.93 -22.26 -24.07
C TRP A 439 -6.62 -22.60 -24.78
N LEU A 440 -6.11 -21.72 -25.66
CA LEU A 440 -4.84 -21.94 -26.36
C LEU A 440 -3.68 -22.10 -25.38
N LEU A 441 -3.63 -21.29 -24.33
CA LEU A 441 -2.56 -21.37 -23.34
C LEU A 441 -2.65 -22.66 -22.50
N ALA A 442 -3.82 -23.32 -22.41
CA ALA A 442 -3.98 -24.54 -21.61
C ALA A 442 -3.26 -25.73 -22.26
N GLU A 443 -3.05 -25.65 -23.57
CA GLU A 443 -2.26 -26.62 -24.32
C GLU A 443 -0.76 -26.43 -24.03
N ARG A 444 -0.11 -27.50 -23.56
CA ARG A 444 1.34 -27.51 -23.29
C ARG A 444 2.20 -27.32 -24.54
N SER A 445 1.65 -27.62 -25.73
CA SER A 445 2.29 -27.41 -27.03
C SER A 445 2.38 -25.94 -27.44
N THR A 446 1.50 -25.08 -26.89
CA THR A 446 1.46 -23.66 -27.24
C THR A 446 2.74 -22.98 -26.82
N LYS A 447 3.35 -22.24 -27.75
CA LYS A 447 4.57 -21.45 -27.55
C LYS A 447 4.18 -19.98 -27.33
N PRO A 448 4.09 -19.52 -26.08
CA PRO A 448 3.55 -18.18 -25.79
C PRO A 448 4.46 -17.03 -26.21
N ASP A 449 5.77 -17.29 -26.30
CA ASP A 449 6.79 -16.31 -26.70
C ASP A 449 7.09 -16.35 -28.22
N GLN A 450 6.22 -16.94 -29.03
CA GLN A 450 6.34 -16.84 -30.48
C GLN A 450 6.25 -15.37 -30.91
N LYS A 451 7.18 -14.96 -31.78
CA LYS A 451 7.29 -13.58 -32.27
C LYS A 451 6.69 -13.44 -33.67
N ASP A 452 6.07 -12.31 -33.93
CA ASP A 452 5.68 -11.89 -35.27
C ASP A 452 6.84 -11.28 -36.06
N ARG A 453 6.55 -10.74 -37.25
CA ARG A 453 7.54 -10.08 -38.13
C ARG A 453 8.17 -8.82 -37.53
N SER A 454 7.49 -8.19 -36.57
CA SER A 454 7.99 -7.03 -35.82
C SER A 454 8.75 -7.43 -34.56
N GLY A 455 8.92 -8.73 -34.30
CA GLY A 455 9.58 -9.26 -33.11
C GLY A 455 8.68 -9.28 -31.87
N ARG A 456 7.38 -8.99 -31.99
CA ARG A 456 6.47 -8.87 -30.85
C ARG A 456 5.85 -10.22 -30.48
N THR A 457 5.77 -10.48 -29.18
CA THR A 457 5.08 -11.64 -28.60
C THR A 457 3.60 -11.34 -28.35
N ALA A 458 2.81 -12.37 -28.04
CA ALA A 458 1.43 -12.20 -27.60
C ALA A 458 1.31 -11.28 -26.36
N LEU A 459 2.27 -11.37 -25.43
CA LEU A 459 2.34 -10.49 -24.26
C LEU A 459 2.57 -9.03 -24.65
N SER A 460 3.44 -8.75 -25.63
CA SER A 460 3.68 -7.38 -26.13
C SER A 460 2.42 -6.78 -26.76
N HIS A 461 1.65 -7.56 -27.51
CA HIS A 461 0.39 -7.10 -28.11
C HIS A 461 -0.70 -6.88 -27.06
N ALA A 462 -0.90 -7.82 -26.15
CA ALA A 462 -1.86 -7.67 -25.06
C ALA A 462 -1.52 -6.46 -24.17
N ALA A 463 -0.23 -6.23 -23.92
CA ALA A 463 0.24 -5.11 -23.11
C ALA A 463 -0.01 -3.75 -23.80
N ALA A 464 0.24 -3.65 -25.11
CA ALA A 464 0.01 -2.42 -25.88
C ALA A 464 -1.47 -2.08 -26.11
N ASN A 465 -2.37 -3.08 -26.04
CA ASN A 465 -3.80 -2.86 -26.20
C ASN A 465 -4.55 -2.81 -24.86
N GLY A 466 -3.85 -2.94 -23.73
CA GLY A 466 -4.45 -2.82 -22.40
C GLY A 466 -5.26 -4.05 -21.97
N HIS A 467 -5.05 -5.21 -22.57
CA HIS A 467 -5.80 -6.44 -22.27
C HIS A 467 -5.29 -7.11 -20.99
N ALA A 468 -5.53 -6.48 -19.83
CA ALA A 468 -4.99 -6.90 -18.52
C ALA A 468 -5.25 -8.37 -18.16
N LYS A 469 -6.44 -8.89 -18.45
CA LYS A 469 -6.79 -10.31 -18.23
C LYS A 469 -5.88 -11.26 -19.02
N ILE A 470 -5.59 -10.93 -20.29
CA ILE A 470 -4.71 -11.73 -21.14
C ILE A 470 -3.26 -11.61 -20.68
N VAL A 471 -2.81 -10.40 -20.33
CA VAL A 471 -1.50 -10.18 -19.72
C VAL A 471 -1.35 -11.06 -18.49
N TRP A 472 -2.34 -11.06 -17.59
CA TRP A 472 -2.32 -11.89 -16.39
C TRP A 472 -2.22 -13.39 -16.72
N LEU A 473 -3.07 -13.91 -17.62
CA LEU A 473 -3.01 -15.32 -18.07
C LEU A 473 -1.62 -15.71 -18.61
N LEU A 474 -1.01 -14.85 -19.43
CA LEU A 474 0.33 -15.07 -19.96
C LEU A 474 1.39 -15.06 -18.84
N LEU A 475 1.33 -14.09 -17.94
CA LEU A 475 2.28 -13.98 -16.83
C LEU A 475 2.17 -15.14 -15.81
N MET A 476 1.06 -15.87 -15.78
CA MET A 476 0.91 -17.05 -14.92
C MET A 476 1.62 -18.30 -15.47
N ARG A 477 1.89 -18.36 -16.78
CA ARG A 477 2.69 -19.44 -17.37
C ARG A 477 4.17 -19.33 -17.01
N ARG A 478 4.78 -20.45 -16.62
CA ARG A 478 6.20 -20.49 -16.23
C ARG A 478 7.15 -20.28 -17.41
N ASP A 479 6.76 -20.66 -18.61
CA ASP A 479 7.58 -20.60 -19.82
C ASP A 479 7.54 -19.25 -20.52
N VAL A 480 6.66 -18.33 -20.10
CA VAL A 480 6.60 -16.96 -20.62
C VAL A 480 7.74 -16.12 -20.08
N LYS A 481 8.45 -15.47 -21.01
CA LYS A 481 9.50 -14.49 -20.72
C LYS A 481 8.94 -13.08 -20.84
N PRO A 482 8.79 -12.35 -19.72
CA PRO A 482 8.01 -11.13 -19.72
C PRO A 482 8.73 -9.92 -20.33
N ASP A 483 10.05 -9.98 -20.51
CA ASP A 483 10.90 -8.92 -21.09
C ASP A 483 11.36 -9.20 -22.53
N GLU A 484 10.68 -10.09 -23.26
CA GLU A 484 11.02 -10.33 -24.67
C GLU A 484 10.89 -9.05 -25.49
N LYS A 485 12.02 -8.63 -26.09
CA LYS A 485 12.12 -7.41 -26.90
C LYS A 485 11.62 -7.63 -28.32
N ASP A 486 10.97 -6.61 -28.85
CA ASP A 486 10.65 -6.50 -30.28
C ASP A 486 11.86 -6.05 -31.12
N SER A 487 11.69 -5.89 -32.43
CA SER A 487 12.76 -5.47 -33.33
C SER A 487 13.30 -4.07 -33.05
N GLY A 488 12.55 -3.22 -32.34
CA GLY A 488 13.01 -1.91 -31.87
C GLY A 488 13.61 -1.95 -30.46
N GLY A 489 13.76 -3.13 -29.87
CA GLY A 489 14.29 -3.30 -28.51
C GLY A 489 13.29 -3.04 -27.39
N ARG A 490 12.00 -2.83 -27.69
CA ARG A 490 10.98 -2.49 -26.68
C ARG A 490 10.41 -3.74 -26.03
N THR A 491 10.22 -3.69 -24.71
CA THR A 491 9.58 -4.75 -23.93
C THR A 491 8.06 -4.54 -23.86
N PRO A 492 7.27 -5.54 -23.44
CA PRO A 492 5.85 -5.35 -23.14
C PRO A 492 5.59 -4.20 -22.16
N LEU A 493 6.48 -3.99 -21.18
CA LEU A 493 6.40 -2.86 -20.24
C LEU A 493 6.54 -1.51 -20.96
N SER A 494 7.48 -1.38 -21.92
CA SER A 494 7.64 -0.15 -22.72
C SER A 494 6.37 0.19 -23.50
N HIS A 495 5.72 -0.82 -24.11
CA HIS A 495 4.47 -0.63 -24.85
C HIS A 495 3.32 -0.21 -23.95
N ALA A 496 3.10 -0.91 -22.82
CA ALA A 496 2.07 -0.54 -21.86
C ALA A 496 2.29 0.87 -21.27
N ALA A 497 3.56 1.22 -21.02
CA ALA A 497 3.96 2.53 -20.52
C ALA A 497 3.66 3.66 -21.52
N LYS A 498 3.96 3.45 -22.80
CA LYS A 498 3.66 4.39 -23.87
C LYS A 498 2.15 4.63 -24.04
N GLU A 499 1.38 3.55 -24.09
CA GLU A 499 -0.06 3.60 -24.39
C GLU A 499 -0.92 3.97 -23.16
N GLY A 500 -0.35 4.01 -21.95
CA GLY A 500 -1.04 4.51 -20.77
C GLY A 500 -1.84 3.44 -20.00
N HIS A 501 -1.54 2.15 -20.20
CA HIS A 501 -2.27 1.05 -19.58
C HIS A 501 -1.75 0.73 -18.17
N ALA A 502 -2.13 1.56 -17.19
CA ALA A 502 -1.66 1.47 -15.81
C ALA A 502 -1.86 0.09 -15.15
N GLU A 503 -2.99 -0.57 -15.39
CA GLU A 503 -3.25 -1.91 -14.85
C GLU A 503 -2.31 -2.98 -15.39
N VAL A 504 -2.00 -2.92 -16.69
CA VAL A 504 -1.00 -3.80 -17.33
C VAL A 504 0.38 -3.53 -16.75
N VAL A 505 0.77 -2.25 -16.64
CA VAL A 505 2.04 -1.86 -16.01
C VAL A 505 2.10 -2.43 -14.60
N TRP A 506 1.02 -2.31 -13.83
CA TRP A 506 0.97 -2.79 -12.46
C TRP A 506 1.20 -4.30 -12.39
N LEU A 507 0.48 -5.07 -13.21
CA LEU A 507 0.64 -6.53 -13.32
C LEU A 507 2.08 -6.94 -13.65
N LEU A 508 2.71 -6.26 -14.62
CA LEU A 508 4.11 -6.50 -14.95
C LEU A 508 5.00 -6.19 -13.73
N LEU A 509 4.83 -5.03 -13.09
CA LEU A 509 5.62 -4.62 -11.93
C LEU A 509 5.41 -5.50 -10.68
N THR A 510 4.33 -6.31 -10.62
CA THR A 510 4.15 -7.33 -9.57
C THR A 510 5.16 -8.47 -9.69
N ARG A 511 5.75 -8.71 -10.86
CA ARG A 511 6.81 -9.69 -11.05
C ARG A 511 8.16 -9.18 -10.54
N GLY A 512 9.01 -10.13 -10.14
CA GLY A 512 10.38 -9.89 -9.68
C GLY A 512 11.44 -10.04 -10.77
N ASP A 513 11.05 -10.46 -11.97
CA ASP A 513 11.94 -10.67 -13.13
C ASP A 513 11.63 -9.71 -14.29
N ILE A 514 11.00 -8.57 -13.99
CA ILE A 514 10.82 -7.45 -14.93
C ILE A 514 11.95 -6.45 -14.73
N ASP A 515 12.71 -6.18 -15.79
CA ASP A 515 13.67 -5.09 -15.86
C ASP A 515 12.95 -3.78 -16.22
N ILE A 516 12.69 -2.97 -15.19
CA ILE A 516 12.07 -1.64 -15.32
C ILE A 516 12.97 -0.63 -16.05
N HIS A 517 14.24 -0.94 -16.26
CA HIS A 517 15.25 -0.09 -16.91
C HIS A 517 15.70 -0.63 -18.26
N SER A 518 15.02 -1.65 -18.79
CA SER A 518 15.35 -2.20 -20.10
C SER A 518 15.27 -1.13 -21.19
N LYS A 519 16.42 -0.84 -21.80
CA LYS A 519 16.56 0.12 -22.89
C LYS A 519 16.16 -0.48 -24.24
N ASP A 520 15.49 0.34 -25.05
CA ASP A 520 15.22 0.04 -26.46
C ASP A 520 16.40 0.42 -27.37
N SER A 521 16.25 0.34 -28.69
CA SER A 521 17.33 0.61 -29.65
C SER A 521 17.74 2.09 -29.75
N LYS A 522 17.08 2.98 -29.00
CA LYS A 522 17.45 4.40 -28.87
C LYS A 522 17.95 4.72 -27.45
N GLY A 523 18.17 3.70 -26.62
CA GLY A 523 18.55 3.89 -25.22
C GLY A 523 17.39 4.23 -24.29
N GLN A 524 16.13 4.20 -24.77
CA GLN A 524 14.96 4.67 -24.01
C GLN A 524 14.38 3.56 -23.13
N THR A 525 14.13 3.87 -21.86
CA THR A 525 13.46 2.96 -20.90
C THR A 525 11.94 3.17 -20.93
N PRO A 526 11.13 2.29 -20.29
CA PRO A 526 9.67 2.51 -20.17
C PRO A 526 9.29 3.89 -19.60
N LEU A 527 10.11 4.48 -18.73
CA LEU A 527 9.87 5.81 -18.15
C LEU A 527 9.92 6.92 -19.21
N PHE A 528 10.82 6.82 -20.20
CA PHE A 528 10.87 7.76 -21.33
C PHE A 528 9.58 7.74 -22.14
N HIS A 529 9.09 6.54 -22.47
CA HIS A 529 7.84 6.37 -23.22
C HIS A 529 6.63 6.90 -22.45
N ALA A 530 6.59 6.70 -21.13
CA ALA A 530 5.56 7.28 -20.27
C ALA A 530 5.63 8.82 -20.21
N ALA A 531 6.84 9.38 -20.09
CA ALA A 531 7.07 10.83 -20.03
C ALA A 531 6.72 11.53 -21.35
N ALA A 532 7.16 11.00 -22.49
CA ALA A 532 6.86 11.54 -23.82
C ALA A 532 5.35 11.58 -24.14
N ASN A 533 4.55 10.75 -23.46
CA ASN A 533 3.11 10.64 -23.66
C ASN A 533 2.29 11.13 -22.45
N GLY A 534 2.92 11.79 -21.47
CA GLY A 534 2.23 12.40 -20.31
C GLY A 534 1.52 11.40 -19.40
N ARG A 535 1.99 10.16 -19.32
CA ARG A 535 1.32 9.07 -18.58
C ARG A 535 1.60 9.15 -17.07
N LYS A 536 1.08 10.19 -16.41
CA LYS A 536 1.36 10.52 -15.00
C LYS A 536 1.26 9.34 -14.02
N THR A 537 0.22 8.50 -14.15
CA THR A 537 0.03 7.33 -13.27
C THR A 537 1.17 6.34 -13.44
N ILE A 538 1.60 6.08 -14.67
CA ILE A 538 2.70 5.14 -14.96
C ILE A 538 4.04 5.73 -14.51
N ILE A 539 4.25 7.03 -14.71
CA ILE A 539 5.43 7.73 -14.17
C ILE A 539 5.49 7.55 -12.65
N SER A 540 4.36 7.73 -11.95
CA SER A 540 4.27 7.55 -10.49
C SER A 540 4.64 6.12 -10.09
N MET A 541 4.11 5.12 -10.79
CA MET A 541 4.39 3.71 -10.54
C MET A 541 5.87 3.34 -10.77
N LEU A 542 6.50 3.88 -11.82
CA LEU A 542 7.90 3.63 -12.14
C LEU A 542 8.85 4.36 -11.18
N LEU A 543 8.53 5.60 -10.80
CA LEU A 543 9.33 6.42 -9.89
C LEU A 543 9.26 5.96 -8.43
N ALA A 544 8.17 5.31 -8.02
CA ALA A 544 8.02 4.70 -6.70
C ALA A 544 8.93 3.49 -6.48
N ARG A 545 9.54 2.95 -7.55
CA ARG A 545 10.53 1.87 -7.42
C ARG A 545 11.84 2.47 -6.91
N GLY A 546 12.35 1.94 -5.80
CA GLY A 546 13.57 2.42 -5.13
C GLY A 546 14.86 2.32 -5.96
N GLU A 547 14.80 1.72 -7.14
CA GLU A 547 15.89 1.63 -8.11
C GLU A 547 15.74 2.61 -9.28
N SER A 548 14.71 3.48 -9.27
CA SER A 548 14.36 4.33 -10.42
C SER A 548 15.54 5.16 -10.96
N GLN A 549 15.91 4.89 -12.20
CA GLN A 549 16.98 5.57 -12.94
C GLN A 549 16.43 6.74 -13.79
N HIS A 550 15.71 7.68 -13.17
CA HIS A 550 15.04 8.79 -13.85
C HIS A 550 15.98 9.85 -14.43
N HIS A 551 17.23 9.89 -13.97
CA HIS A 551 18.29 10.80 -14.45
C HIS A 551 19.05 10.24 -15.67
N LEU A 552 18.73 9.03 -16.15
CA LEU A 552 19.44 8.47 -17.28
C LEU A 552 19.14 9.21 -18.58
N ARG A 553 20.14 9.16 -19.45
CA ARG A 553 20.08 9.68 -20.82
C ARG A 553 19.86 8.55 -21.81
N ASP A 554 19.09 8.84 -22.84
CA ASP A 554 18.99 8.01 -24.03
C ASP A 554 20.21 8.23 -24.95
N ASP A 555 20.22 7.58 -26.12
CA ASP A 555 21.37 7.62 -27.02
C ASP A 555 21.57 8.98 -27.70
N SER A 556 20.63 9.91 -27.56
CA SER A 556 20.73 11.31 -28.01
C SER A 556 21.07 12.27 -26.88
N GLY A 557 21.36 11.77 -25.67
CA GLY A 557 21.65 12.59 -24.50
C GLY A 557 20.41 13.14 -23.78
N ARG A 558 19.18 12.80 -24.19
CA ARG A 558 17.93 13.36 -23.62
C ARG A 558 17.49 12.62 -22.37
N THR A 559 16.79 13.30 -21.46
CA THR A 559 16.19 12.71 -20.25
C THR A 559 14.67 12.56 -20.38
N PRO A 560 14.00 11.80 -19.49
CA PRO A 560 12.53 11.78 -19.43
C PRO A 560 11.91 13.18 -19.26
N LEU A 561 12.57 14.07 -18.51
CA LEU A 561 12.13 15.47 -18.35
C LEU A 561 12.17 16.21 -19.69
N SER A 562 13.22 16.05 -20.50
CA SER A 562 13.30 16.64 -21.85
C SER A 562 12.11 16.22 -22.73
N TYR A 563 11.67 14.96 -22.65
CA TYR A 563 10.52 14.45 -23.39
C TYR A 563 9.17 14.95 -22.84
N ALA A 564 9.02 15.03 -21.52
CA ALA A 564 7.84 15.61 -20.89
C ALA A 564 7.69 17.09 -21.25
N SER A 565 8.80 17.83 -21.27
CA SER A 565 8.82 19.24 -21.63
C SER A 565 8.55 19.50 -23.10
N GLU A 566 9.10 18.68 -24.01
CA GLU A 566 8.76 18.73 -25.44
C GLU A 566 7.28 18.45 -25.70
N GLY A 567 6.68 17.54 -24.94
CA GLY A 567 5.27 17.18 -25.06
C GLY A 567 4.29 18.10 -24.33
N GLY A 568 4.78 19.06 -23.52
CA GLY A 568 3.94 19.96 -22.73
C GLY A 568 3.22 19.28 -21.57
N HIS A 569 3.76 18.15 -21.08
CA HIS A 569 3.10 17.32 -20.08
C HIS A 569 3.33 17.85 -18.67
N GLU A 570 2.59 18.90 -18.30
CA GLU A 570 2.66 19.62 -17.01
C GLU A 570 2.81 18.71 -15.80
N ALA A 571 1.89 17.75 -15.59
CA ALA A 571 1.94 16.85 -14.43
C ALA A 571 3.17 15.93 -14.42
N ALA A 572 3.70 15.56 -15.59
CA ALA A 572 4.93 14.77 -15.67
C ALA A 572 6.17 15.60 -15.32
N VAL A 573 6.21 16.85 -15.81
CA VAL A 573 7.27 17.81 -15.49
C VAL A 573 7.30 18.11 -14.00
N GLU A 574 6.15 18.43 -13.39
CA GLU A 574 6.02 18.64 -11.94
C GLU A 574 6.57 17.45 -11.14
N MET A 575 6.15 16.22 -11.47
CA MET A 575 6.61 15.01 -10.80
C MET A 575 8.13 14.77 -10.91
N PHE A 576 8.77 15.22 -12.00
CA PHE A 576 10.22 15.11 -12.16
C PHE A 576 10.94 16.23 -11.40
N LEU A 577 10.43 17.46 -11.40
CA LEU A 577 11.03 18.61 -10.73
C LEU A 577 10.89 18.56 -9.19
N ASP A 578 9.86 17.89 -8.67
CA ASP A 578 9.70 17.62 -7.23
C ASP A 578 10.81 16.72 -6.65
N ARG A 579 11.63 16.11 -7.51
CA ARG A 579 12.72 15.20 -7.12
C ARG A 579 14.03 15.99 -7.02
N SER A 580 14.62 16.01 -5.82
CA SER A 580 15.84 16.79 -5.53
C SER A 580 17.08 16.40 -6.35
N ASP A 581 17.07 15.24 -6.99
CA ASP A 581 18.18 14.71 -7.80
C ASP A 581 17.96 14.86 -9.30
N MET A 582 16.89 15.55 -9.73
CA MET A 582 16.67 15.90 -11.13
C MET A 582 17.34 17.23 -11.48
N ASP A 583 18.21 17.20 -12.49
CA ASP A 583 18.81 18.40 -13.08
C ASP A 583 17.92 18.91 -14.23
N ALA A 584 17.38 20.12 -14.07
CA ALA A 584 16.50 20.76 -15.04
C ALA A 584 17.24 21.31 -16.28
N ASP A 585 18.58 21.41 -16.22
CA ASP A 585 19.43 21.99 -17.26
C ASP A 585 20.23 20.95 -18.05
N VAL A 586 19.86 19.67 -17.94
CA VAL A 586 20.50 18.60 -18.73
C VAL A 586 20.39 18.91 -20.22
N ARG A 587 21.56 19.08 -20.84
CA ARG A 587 21.72 19.25 -22.28
C ARG A 587 21.85 17.91 -22.98
N ASP A 588 21.12 17.78 -24.08
CA ASP A 588 21.26 16.67 -25.01
C ASP A 588 22.45 16.87 -25.96
N ASP A 589 22.63 15.97 -26.93
CA ASP A 589 23.77 16.02 -27.86
C ASP A 589 23.74 17.25 -28.78
N GLU A 590 22.57 17.89 -28.96
CA GLU A 590 22.40 19.15 -29.70
C GLU A 590 22.53 20.38 -28.79
N GLY A 591 22.75 20.18 -27.49
CA GLY A 591 22.87 21.24 -26.49
C GLY A 591 21.52 21.76 -25.98
N LEU A 592 20.39 21.13 -26.34
CA LEU A 592 19.06 21.59 -25.95
C LEU A 592 18.73 21.17 -24.52
N THR A 593 18.21 22.11 -23.73
CA THR A 593 17.66 21.88 -22.38
C THR A 593 16.15 21.57 -22.43
N PRO A 594 15.56 21.00 -21.36
CA PRO A 594 14.11 20.91 -21.20
C PRO A 594 13.39 22.26 -21.42
N LEU A 595 13.97 23.37 -20.96
CA LEU A 595 13.41 24.72 -21.16
C LEU A 595 13.41 25.10 -22.64
N ALA A 596 14.50 24.82 -23.37
CA ALA A 596 14.58 25.04 -24.80
C ALA A 596 13.51 24.25 -25.57
N TYR A 597 13.27 22.98 -25.21
CA TYR A 597 12.20 22.17 -25.79
C TYR A 597 10.80 22.74 -25.52
N ALA A 598 10.52 23.19 -24.28
CA ALA A 598 9.24 23.79 -23.93
C ALA A 598 9.00 25.10 -24.69
N ALA A 599 10.03 25.95 -24.77
CA ALA A 599 9.99 27.23 -25.47
C ALA A 599 9.80 27.06 -26.98
N PHE A 600 10.52 26.11 -27.60
CA PHE A 600 10.39 25.80 -29.02
C PHE A 600 9.01 25.23 -29.40
N ASN A 601 8.35 24.50 -28.51
CA ASN A 601 7.05 23.89 -28.79
C ASN A 601 5.85 24.70 -28.29
N GLY A 602 6.06 25.86 -27.67
CA GLY A 602 4.96 26.73 -27.26
C GLY A 602 4.30 26.36 -25.92
N HIS A 603 4.96 25.55 -25.09
CA HIS A 603 4.40 25.05 -23.82
C HIS A 603 4.58 26.04 -22.68
N TYR A 604 3.68 27.02 -22.61
CA TYR A 604 3.74 28.14 -21.66
C TYR A 604 3.82 27.71 -20.19
N SER A 605 2.94 26.82 -19.72
CA SER A 605 2.93 26.39 -18.31
C SER A 605 4.19 25.63 -17.91
N VAL A 606 4.68 24.75 -18.78
CA VAL A 606 5.94 24.02 -18.56
C VAL A 606 7.13 24.98 -18.52
N THR A 607 7.13 26.01 -19.37
CA THR A 607 8.15 27.06 -19.38
C THR A 607 8.18 27.79 -18.04
N ILE A 608 7.01 28.13 -17.47
CA ILE A 608 6.92 28.71 -16.12
C ILE A 608 7.54 27.76 -15.08
N MET A 609 7.10 26.50 -15.04
CA MET A 609 7.57 25.53 -14.05
C MET A 609 9.09 25.38 -14.06
N LEU A 610 9.70 25.32 -15.25
CA LEU A 610 11.16 25.17 -15.38
C LEU A 610 11.90 26.42 -14.92
N ILE A 611 11.40 27.63 -15.24
CA ILE A 611 11.99 28.89 -14.77
C ILE A 611 11.88 29.01 -13.24
N GLU A 612 10.71 28.69 -12.67
CA GLU A 612 10.48 28.74 -11.22
C GLU A 612 11.39 27.76 -10.44
N GLN A 613 11.77 26.65 -11.08
CA GLN A 613 12.72 25.67 -10.54
C GLN A 613 14.20 26.01 -10.84
N GLY A 614 14.46 27.19 -11.39
CA GLY A 614 15.81 27.73 -11.55
C GLY A 614 16.56 27.25 -12.80
N ALA A 615 15.87 26.77 -13.83
CA ALA A 615 16.51 26.44 -15.11
C ALA A 615 17.21 27.67 -15.72
N ASP A 616 18.36 27.45 -16.35
CA ASP A 616 19.14 28.49 -17.03
C ASP A 616 18.38 29.02 -18.26
N ILE A 617 17.82 30.22 -18.09
CA ILE A 617 16.97 30.91 -19.07
C ILE A 617 17.72 31.27 -20.36
N ASP A 618 19.05 31.41 -20.29
CA ASP A 618 19.92 31.85 -21.38
C ASP A 618 20.81 30.71 -21.92
N SER A 619 20.54 29.47 -21.52
CA SER A 619 21.28 28.29 -21.98
C SER A 619 21.29 28.19 -23.50
N GLN A 620 22.49 28.08 -24.09
CA GLN A 620 22.68 28.02 -25.53
C GLN A 620 22.86 26.58 -26.03
N ASP A 621 22.14 26.24 -27.10
CA ASP A 621 22.35 25.02 -27.86
C ASP A 621 23.64 25.06 -28.73
N ASN A 622 23.93 24.00 -29.47
CA ASN A 622 25.10 23.92 -30.35
C ASN A 622 25.09 24.96 -31.49
N ARG A 623 23.93 25.56 -31.79
CA ARG A 623 23.76 26.65 -32.76
C ARG A 623 23.70 28.02 -32.08
N ARG A 624 24.10 28.10 -30.80
CA ARG A 624 24.11 29.32 -29.98
C ARG A 624 22.70 29.91 -29.78
N GLN A 625 21.66 29.12 -29.95
CA GLN A 625 20.26 29.54 -29.82
C GLN A 625 19.81 29.37 -28.37
N THR A 626 19.22 30.42 -27.80
CA THR A 626 18.62 30.40 -26.45
C THR A 626 17.15 29.99 -26.53
N PRO A 627 16.50 29.62 -25.40
CA PRO A 627 15.05 29.43 -25.34
C PRO A 627 14.26 30.61 -25.92
N LEU A 628 14.71 31.85 -25.66
CA LEU A 628 14.13 33.06 -26.23
C LEU A 628 14.22 33.07 -27.76
N TRP A 629 15.40 32.76 -28.30
CA TRP A 629 15.60 32.68 -29.75
C TRP A 629 14.68 31.63 -30.38
N LEU A 630 14.56 30.45 -29.78
CA LEU A 630 13.73 29.35 -30.26
C LEU A 630 12.23 29.70 -30.23
N ALA A 631 11.76 30.33 -29.15
CA ALA A 631 10.38 30.82 -29.04
C ALA A 631 10.08 31.90 -30.10
N THR A 632 11.02 32.82 -30.33
CA THR A 632 10.93 33.82 -31.39
C THR A 632 10.83 33.19 -32.77
N GLN A 633 11.69 32.20 -33.07
CA GLN A 633 11.67 31.48 -34.34
C GLN A 633 10.30 30.87 -34.63
N LYS A 634 9.67 30.31 -33.61
CA LYS A 634 8.39 29.61 -33.71
C LYS A 634 7.17 30.51 -33.59
N GLY A 635 7.36 31.80 -33.29
CA GLY A 635 6.26 32.74 -33.18
C GLY A 635 5.50 32.65 -31.86
N HIS A 636 6.11 32.13 -30.80
CA HIS A 636 5.46 31.96 -29.49
C HIS A 636 5.56 33.23 -28.65
N GLU A 637 4.85 34.28 -29.04
CA GLU A 637 4.88 35.61 -28.42
C GLU A 637 4.71 35.58 -26.90
N ARG A 638 3.75 34.80 -26.38
CA ARG A 638 3.53 34.67 -24.92
C ARG A 638 4.74 34.11 -24.17
N ILE A 639 5.48 33.18 -24.79
CA ILE A 639 6.71 32.64 -24.21
C ILE A 639 7.85 33.65 -24.31
N VAL A 640 7.93 34.39 -25.41
CA VAL A 640 8.88 35.51 -25.56
C VAL A 640 8.65 36.51 -24.43
N ASP A 641 7.43 36.99 -24.22
CA ASP A 641 7.14 37.94 -23.12
C ASP A 641 7.46 37.34 -21.75
N LEU A 642 7.09 36.07 -21.51
CA LEU A 642 7.41 35.38 -20.26
C LEU A 642 8.91 35.33 -19.99
N LEU A 643 9.72 34.90 -20.98
CA LEU A 643 11.16 34.78 -20.83
C LEU A 643 11.81 36.14 -20.55
N LEU A 644 11.38 37.19 -21.27
CA LEU A 644 11.87 38.56 -21.08
C LEU A 644 11.50 39.11 -19.70
N ASN A 645 10.28 38.85 -19.23
CA ASN A 645 9.85 39.25 -17.89
C ASN A 645 10.60 38.53 -16.76
N ASN A 646 11.20 37.38 -17.05
CA ASN A 646 12.04 36.61 -16.12
C ASN A 646 13.54 36.82 -16.36
N GLY A 647 13.92 37.85 -17.13
CA GLY A 647 15.31 38.30 -17.25
C GLY A 647 16.13 37.65 -18.35
N ALA A 648 15.52 36.98 -19.33
CA ALA A 648 16.23 36.44 -20.50
C ALA A 648 16.98 37.55 -21.25
N ASN A 649 18.22 37.29 -21.63
CA ASN A 649 19.04 38.25 -22.35
C ASN A 649 18.70 38.25 -23.85
N MET A 650 18.01 39.31 -24.28
CA MET A 650 17.58 39.50 -25.67
C MET A 650 18.69 39.90 -26.65
N GLU A 651 19.93 40.06 -26.18
CA GLU A 651 21.09 40.44 -27.02
C GLU A 651 22.02 39.26 -27.34
N ILE A 652 21.72 38.06 -26.84
CA ILE A 652 22.49 36.86 -27.17
C ILE A 652 22.29 36.52 -28.65
N LYS A 653 23.40 36.44 -29.38
CA LYS A 653 23.43 36.13 -30.81
C LYS A 653 23.48 34.62 -31.07
N GLY A 654 22.66 34.17 -32.02
CA GLY A 654 22.73 32.84 -32.60
C GLY A 654 23.98 32.63 -33.48
N TYR A 655 24.10 31.45 -34.08
CA TYR A 655 25.24 31.10 -34.93
C TYR A 655 25.44 32.03 -36.14
N ASP A 656 24.36 32.55 -36.72
CA ASP A 656 24.38 33.50 -37.85
C ASP A 656 24.65 34.97 -37.43
N GLY A 657 24.96 35.19 -36.15
CA GLY A 657 25.14 36.51 -35.57
C GLY A 657 23.85 37.28 -35.35
N CYS A 658 22.67 36.67 -35.57
CA CYS A 658 21.39 37.32 -35.37
C CYS A 658 20.98 37.30 -33.89
N THR A 659 20.53 38.45 -33.39
CA THR A 659 19.77 38.56 -32.13
C THR A 659 18.34 38.02 -32.33
N PRO A 660 17.60 37.72 -31.25
CA PRO A 660 16.16 37.47 -31.31
C PRO A 660 15.38 38.51 -32.14
N LEU A 661 15.67 39.81 -32.00
CA LEU A 661 15.02 40.87 -32.79
C LEU A 661 15.28 40.72 -34.28
N LEU A 662 16.56 40.56 -34.67
CA LEU A 662 16.93 40.40 -36.07
C LEU A 662 16.34 39.12 -36.67
N SER A 663 16.26 38.04 -35.88
CA SER A 663 15.64 36.78 -36.28
C SER A 663 14.13 36.91 -36.47
N ALA A 664 13.45 37.65 -35.59
CA ALA A 664 12.02 37.96 -35.71
C ALA A 664 11.74 38.74 -37.01
N VAL A 665 12.62 39.68 -37.37
CA VAL A 665 12.55 40.39 -38.66
C VAL A 665 12.71 39.44 -39.84
N CYS A 666 13.75 38.60 -39.86
CA CYS A 666 13.98 37.65 -40.95
C CYS A 666 12.79 36.69 -41.17
N LEU A 667 12.01 36.43 -40.12
CA LEU A 667 10.90 35.48 -40.11
C LEU A 667 9.53 36.17 -40.26
N GLY A 668 9.49 37.50 -40.42
CA GLY A 668 8.26 38.26 -40.57
C GLY A 668 7.34 38.22 -39.34
N ARG A 669 7.91 38.17 -38.12
CA ARG A 669 7.15 38.07 -36.86
C ARG A 669 6.88 39.47 -36.28
N GLU A 670 5.92 40.18 -36.87
CA GLU A 670 5.61 41.58 -36.52
C GLU A 670 5.32 41.77 -35.02
N ASP A 671 4.46 40.92 -34.43
CA ASP A 671 4.07 41.02 -33.02
C ASP A 671 5.28 40.87 -32.07
N ILE A 672 6.18 39.94 -32.39
CA ILE A 672 7.39 39.70 -31.59
C ILE A 672 8.42 40.81 -31.80
N VAL A 673 8.52 41.38 -32.99
CA VAL A 673 9.36 42.56 -33.23
C VAL A 673 8.86 43.74 -32.41
N GLN A 674 7.55 44.00 -32.42
CA GLN A 674 6.97 45.06 -31.61
C GLN A 674 7.25 44.82 -30.12
N LEU A 675 7.02 43.60 -29.63
CA LEU A 675 7.29 43.21 -28.24
C LEU A 675 8.77 43.40 -27.86
N LEU A 676 9.71 42.93 -28.68
CA LEU A 676 11.16 43.04 -28.39
C LEU A 676 11.61 44.51 -28.38
N ILE A 677 11.11 45.34 -29.31
CA ILE A 677 11.38 46.78 -29.32
C ILE A 677 10.83 47.44 -28.06
N ASP A 678 9.60 47.10 -27.65
CA ASP A 678 8.97 47.68 -26.46
C ASP A 678 9.65 47.23 -25.16
N LYS A 679 10.35 46.08 -25.17
CA LYS A 679 11.22 45.61 -24.08
C LYS A 679 12.65 46.17 -24.15
N GLY A 680 12.97 46.97 -25.16
CA GLY A 680 14.24 47.70 -25.27
C GLY A 680 15.36 46.97 -26.01
N ALA A 681 15.05 46.06 -26.93
CA ALA A 681 16.04 45.39 -27.77
C ALA A 681 16.87 46.39 -28.62
N ASP A 682 18.16 46.12 -28.79
CA ASP A 682 19.03 46.94 -29.65
C ASP A 682 18.69 46.72 -31.14
N MET A 683 18.05 47.74 -31.72
CA MET A 683 17.60 47.76 -33.12
C MET A 683 18.74 47.90 -34.15
N ASP A 684 19.97 48.18 -33.70
CA ASP A 684 21.11 48.42 -34.58
C ASP A 684 22.13 47.28 -34.56
N THR A 685 21.80 46.16 -33.90
CA THR A 685 22.65 44.98 -33.88
C THR A 685 22.83 44.39 -35.27
N MET A 686 24.08 44.14 -35.65
CA MET A 686 24.42 43.55 -36.95
C MET A 686 24.64 42.03 -36.86
N ASN A 687 24.18 41.31 -37.88
CA ASN A 687 24.56 39.92 -38.10
C ASN A 687 25.95 39.77 -38.75
N GLU A 688 26.31 38.54 -39.12
CA GLU A 688 27.58 38.25 -39.79
C GLU A 688 27.75 38.91 -41.16
N TYR A 689 26.69 39.43 -41.78
CA TYR A 689 26.76 40.19 -43.04
C TYR A 689 26.86 41.70 -42.84
N GLY A 690 26.89 42.17 -41.58
CA GLY A 690 26.84 43.60 -41.27
C GLY A 690 25.43 44.20 -41.41
N GLU A 691 24.40 43.36 -41.55
CA GLU A 691 23.04 43.83 -41.80
C GLU A 691 22.31 44.06 -40.48
N THR A 692 21.67 45.22 -40.36
CA THR A 692 20.79 45.57 -39.24
C THR A 692 19.37 45.02 -39.46
N PRO A 693 18.52 44.97 -38.41
CA PRO A 693 17.08 44.71 -38.53
C PRO A 693 16.42 45.52 -39.65
N LEU A 694 16.76 46.80 -39.80
CA LEU A 694 16.18 47.66 -40.83
C LEU A 694 16.58 47.23 -42.25
N ILE A 695 17.88 46.96 -42.49
CA ILE A 695 18.36 46.48 -43.79
C ILE A 695 17.68 45.16 -44.15
N ARG A 696 17.55 44.25 -43.18
CA ARG A 696 16.94 42.94 -43.41
C ARG A 696 15.44 43.03 -43.68
N ALA A 697 14.70 43.87 -42.95
CA ALA A 697 13.27 44.11 -43.21
C ALA A 697 13.02 44.58 -44.65
N ILE A 698 13.90 45.42 -45.20
CA ILE A 698 13.82 45.88 -46.58
C ILE A 698 14.19 44.75 -47.56
N LYS A 699 15.26 44.00 -47.30
CA LYS A 699 15.68 42.88 -48.16
C LYS A 699 14.64 41.76 -48.23
N ASP A 700 13.93 41.49 -47.13
CA ASP A 700 12.93 40.43 -47.02
C ASP A 700 11.50 40.92 -47.32
N GLU A 701 11.35 42.17 -47.79
CA GLU A 701 10.06 42.76 -48.24
C GLU A 701 9.05 43.03 -47.10
N HIS A 702 9.52 43.05 -45.86
CA HIS A 702 8.75 43.34 -44.65
C HIS A 702 8.61 44.86 -44.42
N THR A 703 7.92 45.54 -45.34
CA THR A 703 7.78 47.00 -45.33
C THR A 703 7.10 47.56 -44.08
N ALA A 704 6.14 46.85 -43.47
CA ALA A 704 5.52 47.26 -42.21
C ALA A 704 6.53 47.27 -41.05
N MET A 705 7.36 46.22 -40.96
CA MET A 705 8.42 46.12 -39.95
C MET A 705 9.51 47.17 -40.17
N ALA A 706 9.86 47.47 -41.43
CA ALA A 706 10.78 48.55 -41.75
C ALA A 706 10.23 49.91 -41.30
N LYS A 707 8.92 50.19 -41.49
CA LYS A 707 8.27 51.40 -40.97
C LYS A 707 8.37 51.48 -39.44
N ILE A 708 8.01 50.40 -38.72
CA ILE A 708 8.10 50.32 -37.26
C ILE A 708 9.52 50.60 -36.76
N LEU A 709 10.54 49.96 -37.36
CA LEU A 709 11.93 50.15 -36.96
C LEU A 709 12.40 51.59 -37.14
N ILE A 710 12.04 52.25 -38.24
CA ILE A 710 12.42 53.66 -38.46
C ILE A 710 11.67 54.59 -37.50
N GLU A 711 10.37 54.38 -37.32
CA GLU A 711 9.54 55.17 -36.39
C GLU A 711 10.03 55.07 -34.94
N LYS A 712 10.57 53.90 -34.56
CA LYS A 712 11.15 53.66 -33.22
C LYS A 712 12.60 54.15 -33.09
N GLY A 713 13.21 54.63 -34.17
CA GLY A 713 14.52 55.30 -34.15
C GLY A 713 15.73 54.41 -34.46
N ALA A 714 15.55 53.33 -35.22
CA ALA A 714 16.68 52.56 -35.74
C ALA A 714 17.60 53.43 -36.62
N LYS A 715 18.92 53.23 -36.55
CA LYS A 715 19.87 53.98 -37.37
C LYS A 715 19.67 53.68 -38.86
N VAL A 716 19.41 54.72 -39.63
CA VAL A 716 19.03 54.62 -41.05
C VAL A 716 20.22 54.67 -42.02
N ASP A 717 21.39 55.14 -41.56
CA ASP A 717 22.60 55.37 -42.35
C ASP A 717 23.67 54.27 -42.19
N VAL A 718 23.32 53.15 -41.55
CA VAL A 718 24.22 52.01 -41.34
C VAL A 718 24.54 51.33 -42.68
N LYS A 719 25.82 50.98 -42.85
CA LYS A 719 26.32 50.25 -44.02
C LYS A 719 26.62 48.80 -43.66
N ASP A 720 26.14 47.88 -44.48
CA ASP A 720 26.50 46.48 -44.37
C ASP A 720 27.94 46.20 -44.85
N LYS A 721 28.35 44.92 -44.87
CA LYS A 721 29.69 44.52 -45.35
C LYS A 721 29.93 44.81 -46.84
N TYR A 722 28.87 45.06 -47.61
CA TYR A 722 28.93 45.44 -49.01
C TYR A 722 28.86 46.97 -49.19
N TYR A 723 29.00 47.73 -48.11
CA TYR A 723 28.88 49.19 -48.08
C TYR A 723 27.50 49.71 -48.55
N THR A 724 26.47 48.87 -48.48
CA THR A 724 25.11 49.20 -48.94
C THR A 724 24.25 49.66 -47.76
N THR A 725 23.50 50.74 -47.94
CA THR A 725 22.57 51.28 -46.91
C THR A 725 21.14 50.79 -47.11
N ALA A 726 20.31 50.94 -46.08
CA ALA A 726 18.86 50.71 -46.15
C ALA A 726 18.20 51.52 -47.29
N LEU A 727 18.62 52.77 -47.51
CA LEU A 727 18.10 53.65 -48.56
C LEU A 727 18.40 53.11 -49.97
N GLN A 728 19.60 52.55 -50.18
CA GLN A 728 20.01 51.99 -51.46
C GLN A 728 19.20 50.74 -51.80
N TYR A 729 19.02 49.84 -50.82
CA TYR A 729 18.18 48.65 -50.99
C TYR A 729 16.70 48.99 -51.23
N ALA A 730 16.15 49.95 -50.49
CA ALA A 730 14.75 50.38 -50.68
C ALA A 730 14.52 51.02 -52.06
N SER A 731 15.52 51.76 -52.57
CA SER A 731 15.49 52.38 -53.90
C SER A 731 15.57 51.34 -55.02
N GLU A 732 16.47 50.36 -54.90
CA GLU A 732 16.61 49.26 -55.86
C GLU A 732 15.31 48.43 -55.97
N LYS A 733 14.67 48.17 -54.84
CA LYS A 733 13.40 47.43 -54.78
C LYS A 733 12.15 48.25 -55.11
N GLY A 734 12.27 49.57 -55.29
CA GLY A 734 11.14 50.45 -55.61
C GLY A 734 10.16 50.70 -54.47
N TYR A 735 10.61 50.61 -53.21
CA TYR A 735 9.77 50.87 -52.02
C TYR A 735 9.68 52.37 -51.72
N HIS A 736 8.92 53.09 -52.56
CA HIS A 736 8.77 54.54 -52.53
C HIS A 736 8.43 55.10 -51.13
N ASP A 737 7.50 54.48 -50.41
CA ASP A 737 7.12 54.86 -49.05
C ASP A 737 8.30 54.78 -48.07
N ILE A 738 9.10 53.71 -48.14
CA ILE A 738 10.26 53.50 -47.26
C ILE A 738 11.39 54.47 -47.61
N VAL A 739 11.63 54.72 -48.91
CA VAL A 739 12.61 55.71 -49.38
C VAL A 739 12.27 57.11 -48.86
N GLN A 740 11.00 57.51 -48.94
CA GLN A 740 10.54 58.77 -48.36
C GLN A 740 10.76 58.81 -46.85
N LEU A 741 10.38 57.75 -46.14
CA LEU A 741 10.45 57.70 -44.69
C LEU A 741 11.90 57.70 -44.18
N LEU A 742 12.81 57.00 -44.85
CA LEU A 742 14.26 57.04 -44.59
C LEU A 742 14.85 58.45 -44.81
N GLY A 743 14.49 59.11 -45.92
CA GLY A 743 14.97 60.47 -46.22
C GLY A 743 14.53 61.53 -45.19
N HIS A 744 13.32 61.40 -44.64
CA HIS A 744 12.85 62.28 -43.55
C HIS A 744 13.58 62.04 -42.22
N ASN A 745 14.17 60.86 -42.02
CA ASN A 745 14.88 60.46 -40.81
C ASN A 745 16.42 60.52 -40.96
N GLY A 746 16.93 61.20 -42.00
CA GLY A 746 18.35 61.53 -42.14
C GLY A 746 19.23 60.47 -42.84
N ALA A 747 18.63 59.59 -43.66
CA ALA A 747 19.34 58.54 -44.41
C ALA A 747 20.06 59.03 -45.68
#